data_AF-A0A812YJ45-F1
#
_entry.id   AF-A0A812YJ45-F1
#
_cell.length_a   1.000
_cell.length_b   1.000
_cell.length_c   1.000
_cell.angle_alpha   90.00
_cell.angle_beta   90.00
_cell.angle_gamma   90.00
#
_symmetry.space_group_name_H-M   'P 1'
#
loop_
_entity.id
_entity.type
_entity.pdbx_description
1 polymer ?
#
loop_
_entity_poly.entity_id
_entity_poly.type
_entity_poly.pdbx_seq_one_letter_code
_entity_poly.pdbx_strand_id
1 'polypeptide(L)'
;MAPLRLLVTAPPGTGKTTLCASVYKRLAAQKDLCMMDGFLMNERRDRGRRVGFDCVSLDLKSRAPLADANGPNTGYMVGKYHVQVEDFERFTLPVLDRVLAGQGGGKHTVFVFDEIGKMELFSKDFVARVRRLLESTDPKLHVLGTVAMAGPGFISQSKRLPGVEVVEISVQNRDDKVGELASRFEEACGRSDGDSASGPAPTPERPPGTATRGRWRPKAKLTPGPFAEEANDASDQAAFAPPTRPSVATPGSGSAVAMGKAAYGQLGRGETALESSGDLFALSGVEGSVDDASCGFDHTGIVVEGQLLLCGKNNKGQCGRRSSGARADKASPDFSEDLASPQPPEGLPRAKVKQVACGGEHTLVLLETGEVLSCGSNAAGQLGLGQGSPKMSASFSRVNLPPAEAVSAGFCHSAAICSERLYMWGDCSQGQLGQGRRQRSAPEPQLLDVGGPVRAVALGRWHSLVLSLGTVWAFGWGRFGVLAQGPKNMENHLSPVNIERLPAPIHILASGAVHCGAVCGPTRQCYMWGRGNLGRLGVELGSEANIAVPKPVPGLRDVTALALGGDFSAAKAAGEWWMWGKNEEGQLGQGNAQRNNVWQPVRPTFESYFVQVFLENAAGNVSEAVTSCAKFFCLQAEGKEPLRKELLLELREGLAFLLQTMCK
;
A
#
# COMPACT_ATOMS: atom_id res chain seq x y z
N MET A 1 11.97 -38.77 12.18
CA MET A 1 10.91 -38.12 12.98
C MET A 1 10.66 -36.71 12.44
N ALA A 2 9.57 -36.02 12.80
CA ALA A 2 9.36 -34.62 12.40
C ALA A 2 10.30 -33.68 13.19
N PRO A 3 10.85 -32.63 12.58
CA PRO A 3 11.77 -31.73 13.26
C PRO A 3 11.04 -30.83 14.27
N LEU A 4 11.61 -30.66 15.46
CA LEU A 4 11.02 -29.84 16.52
C LEU A 4 11.19 -28.33 16.22
N ARG A 5 10.10 -27.56 16.31
CA ARG A 5 10.05 -26.12 15.98
C ARG A 5 9.20 -25.37 17.02
N LEU A 6 9.83 -24.84 18.07
CA LEU A 6 9.12 -24.21 19.20
C LEU A 6 9.34 -22.69 19.22
N LEU A 7 8.25 -21.92 19.27
CA LEU A 7 8.27 -20.46 19.44
C LEU A 7 7.67 -20.06 20.79
N VAL A 8 8.52 -19.61 21.71
CA VAL A 8 8.14 -19.18 23.07
C VAL A 8 7.56 -17.76 23.03
N THR A 9 6.37 -17.59 23.60
CA THR A 9 5.66 -16.30 23.63
C THR A 9 5.14 -15.97 25.02
N ALA A 10 5.13 -14.68 25.36
CA ALA A 10 4.86 -14.19 26.71
C ALA A 10 4.72 -12.66 26.72
N PRO A 11 4.10 -12.08 27.76
CA PRO A 11 4.15 -10.64 28.02
C PRO A 11 5.60 -10.08 28.10
N PRO A 12 5.77 -8.74 27.98
CA PRO A 12 7.04 -8.10 28.30
C PRO A 12 7.44 -8.36 29.75
N GLY A 13 8.74 -8.57 30.00
CA GLY A 13 9.27 -8.79 31.37
C GLY A 13 9.19 -10.22 31.90
N THR A 14 8.44 -11.14 31.26
CA THR A 14 8.30 -12.54 31.74
C THR A 14 9.59 -13.38 31.70
N GLY A 15 10.62 -12.94 30.94
CA GLY A 15 11.92 -13.64 30.89
C GLY A 15 12.03 -14.74 29.82
N LYS A 16 11.46 -14.51 28.62
CA LYS A 16 11.56 -15.44 27.46
C LYS A 16 13.02 -15.81 27.13
N THR A 17 13.88 -14.80 27.02
CA THR A 17 15.32 -14.95 26.80
C THR A 17 15.99 -15.78 27.89
N THR A 18 15.60 -15.58 29.15
CA THR A 18 16.11 -16.33 30.31
C THR A 18 15.74 -17.81 30.21
N LEU A 19 14.51 -18.13 29.82
CA LEU A 19 14.09 -19.51 29.58
C LEU A 19 14.90 -20.15 28.44
N CYS A 20 15.05 -19.46 27.30
CA CYS A 20 15.82 -20.00 26.16
C CYS A 20 17.29 -20.22 26.53
N ALA A 21 17.89 -19.31 27.30
CA ALA A 21 19.24 -19.45 27.83
C ALA A 21 19.37 -20.65 28.80
N SER A 22 18.36 -20.91 29.64
CA SER A 22 18.36 -22.06 30.56
C SER A 22 18.18 -23.39 29.83
N VAL A 23 17.29 -23.46 28.83
CA VAL A 23 17.15 -24.65 27.96
C VAL A 23 18.45 -24.90 27.20
N TYR A 24 19.05 -23.87 26.60
CA TYR A 24 20.36 -23.96 25.96
C TYR A 24 21.44 -24.52 26.91
N LYS A 25 21.57 -23.97 28.13
CA LYS A 25 22.57 -24.43 29.11
C LYS A 25 22.42 -25.90 29.49
N ARG A 26 21.18 -26.40 29.61
CA ARG A 26 20.91 -27.82 29.90
C ARG A 26 21.32 -28.72 28.74
N LEU A 27 20.94 -28.37 27.51
CA LEU A 27 21.30 -29.14 26.31
C LEU A 27 22.82 -29.10 26.04
N ALA A 28 23.45 -27.94 26.17
CA ALA A 28 24.89 -27.76 25.96
C ALA A 28 25.78 -28.50 26.99
N ALA A 29 25.22 -28.90 28.15
CA ALA A 29 25.91 -29.77 29.09
C ALA A 29 26.08 -31.21 28.55
N GLN A 30 25.21 -31.63 27.62
CA GLN A 30 25.20 -32.97 27.01
C GLN A 30 25.91 -32.94 25.65
N LYS A 31 27.24 -32.82 25.66
CA LYS A 31 28.10 -32.63 24.47
C LYS A 31 27.92 -33.66 23.34
N ASP A 32 27.36 -34.83 23.64
CA ASP A 32 27.13 -35.89 22.67
C ASP A 32 25.74 -35.95 22.07
N LEU A 33 24.76 -35.27 22.67
CA LEU A 33 23.37 -35.25 22.24
C LEU A 33 23.18 -34.48 20.91
N CYS A 34 23.59 -33.21 20.87
CA CYS A 34 23.35 -32.33 19.74
C CYS A 34 24.36 -31.17 19.66
N MET A 35 24.53 -30.65 18.45
CA MET A 35 25.16 -29.36 18.22
C MET A 35 24.20 -28.24 18.62
N MET A 36 24.70 -27.22 19.33
CA MET A 36 23.95 -26.01 19.65
C MET A 36 24.52 -24.84 18.84
N ASP A 37 23.68 -24.07 18.15
CA ASP A 37 24.10 -22.89 17.38
C ASP A 37 23.03 -21.77 17.44
N GLY A 38 23.43 -20.54 17.17
CA GLY A 38 22.56 -19.35 17.25
C GLY A 38 23.02 -18.30 18.25
N PHE A 39 22.07 -17.48 18.72
CA PHE A 39 22.35 -16.22 19.44
C PHE A 39 21.17 -15.76 20.32
N LEU A 40 21.44 -14.93 21.32
CA LEU A 40 20.46 -14.35 22.24
C LEU A 40 20.66 -12.84 22.39
N MET A 41 19.62 -12.11 22.79
CA MET A 41 19.73 -10.68 23.07
C MET A 41 20.07 -10.44 24.54
N ASN A 42 21.11 -9.66 24.81
CA ASN A 42 21.53 -9.33 26.17
C ASN A 42 21.35 -7.84 26.45
N GLU A 43 20.81 -7.51 27.63
CA GLU A 43 20.55 -6.12 28.02
C GLU A 43 21.82 -5.45 28.55
N ARG A 44 22.29 -4.38 27.88
CA ARG A 44 23.40 -3.57 28.37
C ARG A 44 22.92 -2.57 29.42
N ARG A 45 23.56 -2.60 30.60
CA ARG A 45 23.35 -1.65 31.69
C ARG A 45 24.64 -0.92 32.06
N ASP A 46 24.53 0.39 32.27
CA ASP A 46 25.55 1.22 32.90
C ASP A 46 24.96 1.83 34.16
N ARG A 47 25.68 1.72 35.30
CA ARG A 47 25.23 2.17 36.64
C ARG A 47 23.76 1.80 36.96
N GLY A 48 23.36 0.58 36.59
CA GLY A 48 22.00 0.04 36.77
C GLY A 48 20.95 0.50 35.74
N ARG A 49 21.23 1.52 34.92
CA ARG A 49 20.34 2.05 33.87
C ARG A 49 20.56 1.32 32.55
N ARG A 50 19.48 0.95 31.85
CA ARG A 50 19.55 0.33 30.53
C ARG A 50 20.03 1.31 29.45
N VAL A 51 21.22 1.04 28.91
CA VAL A 51 21.88 1.82 27.85
C VAL A 51 21.76 1.20 26.46
N GLY A 52 21.55 -0.12 26.35
CA GLY A 52 21.39 -0.75 25.04
C GLY A 52 21.10 -2.24 25.09
N PHE A 53 21.33 -2.91 23.97
CA PHE A 53 21.24 -4.35 23.78
C PHE A 53 22.40 -4.85 22.90
N ASP A 54 22.97 -6.00 23.25
CA ASP A 54 23.91 -6.77 22.43
C ASP A 54 23.20 -7.98 21.82
N CYS A 55 23.52 -8.33 20.59
CA CYS A 55 23.34 -9.70 20.09
C CYS A 55 24.58 -10.51 20.51
N VAL A 56 24.39 -11.67 21.15
CA VAL A 56 25.48 -12.47 21.74
C VAL A 56 25.35 -13.92 21.27
N SER A 57 26.47 -14.56 20.91
CA SER A 57 26.49 -15.98 20.56
C SER A 57 26.07 -16.84 21.75
N LEU A 58 25.52 -18.03 21.50
CA LEU A 58 25.15 -18.95 22.59
C LEU A 58 26.34 -19.35 23.47
N ASP A 59 27.55 -19.46 22.90
CA ASP A 59 28.77 -19.74 23.65
C ASP A 59 29.32 -18.53 24.44
N LEU A 60 28.65 -17.38 24.34
CA LEU A 60 28.96 -16.09 24.98
C LEU A 60 30.32 -15.47 24.60
N LYS A 61 31.05 -16.03 23.63
CA LYS A 61 32.38 -15.57 23.24
C LYS A 61 32.35 -14.39 22.28
N SER A 62 31.36 -14.32 21.40
CA SER A 62 31.21 -13.23 20.43
C SER A 62 29.93 -12.44 20.70
N ARG A 63 30.01 -11.13 20.42
CA ARG A 63 28.88 -10.21 20.52
C ARG A 63 28.99 -9.12 19.47
N ALA A 64 27.84 -8.59 19.07
CA ALA A 64 27.71 -7.38 18.27
C ALA A 64 26.73 -6.42 18.95
N PRO A 65 26.91 -5.10 18.85
CA PRO A 65 25.89 -4.16 19.29
C PRO A 65 24.60 -4.40 18.47
N LEU A 66 23.45 -4.49 19.12
CA LEU A 66 22.16 -4.48 18.45
C LEU A 66 21.52 -3.10 18.51
N ALA A 67 21.51 -2.46 19.69
CA ALA A 67 20.96 -1.12 19.82
C ALA A 67 21.58 -0.35 20.99
N ASP A 68 21.82 0.95 20.85
CA ASP A 68 22.40 1.79 21.91
C ASP A 68 21.70 3.15 22.00
N ALA A 69 21.52 3.66 23.22
CA ALA A 69 20.89 4.96 23.47
C ALA A 69 21.75 6.16 23.05
N ASN A 70 23.07 5.96 22.95
CA ASN A 70 24.07 6.91 22.48
C ASN A 70 24.82 6.35 21.25
N GLY A 71 24.26 5.36 20.55
CA GLY A 71 24.86 4.74 19.38
C GLY A 71 24.95 5.68 18.18
N PRO A 72 25.75 5.35 17.15
CA PRO A 72 25.77 6.12 15.93
C PRO A 72 24.37 6.09 15.28
N ASN A 73 23.98 7.21 14.67
CA ASN A 73 22.66 7.33 14.06
C ASN A 73 22.62 6.58 12.71
N THR A 74 21.98 5.42 12.73
CA THR A 74 21.81 4.51 11.58
C THR A 74 20.52 4.75 10.78
N GLY A 75 19.66 5.68 11.19
CA GLY A 75 18.29 5.83 10.67
C GLY A 75 17.29 4.78 11.18
N TYR A 76 17.71 3.87 12.06
CA TYR A 76 16.84 2.88 12.68
C TYR A 76 16.75 3.12 14.18
N MET A 77 15.54 3.30 14.72
CA MET A 77 15.32 3.57 16.14
C MET A 77 14.20 2.73 16.74
N VAL A 78 14.41 2.25 17.98
CA VAL A 78 13.36 1.65 18.82
C VAL A 78 13.27 2.44 20.12
N GLY A 79 12.24 3.28 20.22
CA GLY A 79 12.09 4.21 21.34
C GLY A 79 13.24 5.21 21.40
N LYS A 80 14.19 5.00 22.33
CA LYS A 80 15.37 5.86 22.52
C LYS A 80 16.70 5.22 22.08
N TYR A 81 16.66 4.07 21.39
CA TYR A 81 17.86 3.30 21.06
C TYR A 81 18.07 3.27 19.53
N HIS A 82 19.27 3.63 19.08
CA HIS A 82 19.71 3.53 17.67
C HIS A 82 20.12 2.09 17.35
N VAL A 83 19.46 1.46 16.39
CA VAL A 83 19.61 0.04 16.04
C VAL A 83 20.72 -0.14 15.00
N GLN A 84 21.68 -1.00 15.31
CA GLN A 84 22.88 -1.25 14.51
C GLN A 84 22.63 -2.44 13.57
N VAL A 85 21.85 -2.20 12.52
CA VAL A 85 21.35 -3.26 11.62
C VAL A 85 22.49 -3.97 10.88
N GLU A 86 23.47 -3.22 10.37
CA GLU A 86 24.61 -3.78 9.64
C GLU A 86 25.48 -4.68 10.54
N ASP A 87 25.76 -4.25 11.78
CA ASP A 87 26.50 -5.06 12.77
C ASP A 87 25.71 -6.33 13.16
N PHE A 88 24.39 -6.20 13.33
CA PHE A 88 23.51 -7.32 13.61
C PHE A 88 23.46 -8.33 12.45
N GLU A 89 23.35 -7.88 11.20
CA GLU A 89 23.33 -8.74 10.02
C GLU A 89 24.68 -9.43 9.82
N ARG A 90 25.78 -8.67 9.92
CA ARG A 90 27.15 -9.19 9.86
C ARG A 90 27.42 -10.25 10.93
N PHE A 91 26.74 -10.17 12.07
CA PHE A 91 26.81 -11.16 13.14
C PHE A 91 25.89 -12.38 12.91
N THR A 92 24.63 -12.15 12.52
CA THR A 92 23.59 -13.20 12.52
C THR A 92 23.44 -13.94 11.20
N LEU A 93 23.61 -13.28 10.05
CA LEU A 93 23.44 -13.92 8.74
C LEU A 93 24.45 -15.04 8.49
N PRO A 94 25.77 -14.91 8.80
CA PRO A 94 26.72 -16.01 8.62
C PRO A 94 26.44 -17.23 9.51
N VAL A 95 25.82 -17.01 10.68
CA VAL A 95 25.40 -18.08 11.60
C VAL A 95 24.19 -18.83 11.03
N LEU A 96 23.18 -18.09 10.54
CA LEU A 96 22.01 -18.66 9.89
C LEU A 96 22.36 -19.38 8.59
N ASP A 97 23.18 -18.77 7.73
CA ASP A 97 23.57 -19.34 6.44
C ASP A 97 24.44 -20.61 6.62
N ARG A 98 25.31 -20.68 7.65
CA ARG A 98 26.04 -21.91 8.02
C ARG A 98 25.10 -23.06 8.38
N VAL A 99 24.08 -22.80 9.19
CA VAL A 99 23.13 -23.81 9.65
C VAL A 99 22.20 -24.25 8.52
N LEU A 100 21.74 -23.31 7.68
CA LEU A 100 20.93 -23.60 6.48
C LEU A 100 21.73 -24.33 5.38
N ALA A 101 23.06 -24.19 5.34
CA ALA A 101 23.94 -24.92 4.43
C ALA A 101 24.21 -26.38 4.88
N GLY A 102 23.73 -26.80 6.05
CA GLY A 102 23.76 -28.20 6.48
C GLY A 102 25.17 -28.77 6.67
N GLN A 103 26.04 -28.07 7.42
CA GLN A 103 27.41 -28.56 7.67
C GLN A 103 27.47 -29.85 8.50
N GLY A 104 27.42 -30.99 7.80
CA GLY A 104 28.57 -31.91 7.81
C GLY A 104 28.93 -32.58 9.13
N GLY A 105 27.94 -33.06 9.90
CA GLY A 105 28.17 -33.94 11.04
C GLY A 105 26.92 -34.76 11.34
N GLY A 106 27.05 -36.05 11.66
CA GLY A 106 25.90 -36.95 11.81
C GLY A 106 24.91 -36.61 12.95
N LYS A 107 25.27 -35.69 13.86
CA LYS A 107 24.50 -35.26 15.04
C LYS A 107 23.33 -34.32 14.66
N HIS A 108 22.36 -34.21 15.56
CA HIS A 108 21.27 -33.23 15.46
C HIS A 108 21.78 -31.82 15.80
N THR A 109 21.13 -30.78 15.28
CA THR A 109 21.42 -29.36 15.56
C THR A 109 20.20 -28.68 16.17
N VAL A 110 20.34 -28.10 17.36
CA VAL A 110 19.32 -27.25 17.97
C VAL A 110 19.73 -25.79 17.80
N PHE A 111 19.01 -25.07 16.96
CA PHE A 111 19.21 -23.65 16.72
C PHE A 111 18.38 -22.80 17.69
N VAL A 112 19.02 -21.88 18.41
CA VAL A 112 18.34 -20.99 19.37
C VAL A 112 18.47 -19.53 18.92
N PHE A 113 17.34 -18.81 18.82
CA PHE A 113 17.33 -17.37 18.57
C PHE A 113 16.38 -16.62 19.51
N ASP A 114 16.60 -15.32 19.67
CA ASP A 114 15.75 -14.44 20.46
C ASP A 114 15.22 -13.25 19.64
N GLU A 115 13.96 -12.91 19.89
CA GLU A 115 13.25 -11.68 19.53
C GLU A 115 13.11 -11.33 18.02
N ILE A 116 12.58 -12.27 17.21
CA ILE A 116 12.15 -12.04 15.81
C ILE A 116 11.37 -10.72 15.66
N GLY A 117 10.44 -10.47 16.57
CA GLY A 117 9.36 -9.49 16.38
C GLY A 117 9.77 -8.02 16.37
N LYS A 118 11.03 -7.70 16.70
CA LYS A 118 11.59 -6.36 16.42
C LYS A 118 12.44 -6.37 15.16
N MET A 119 13.16 -7.45 14.91
CA MET A 119 14.08 -7.54 13.76
C MET A 119 13.35 -7.66 12.41
N GLU A 120 12.08 -8.07 12.39
CA GLU A 120 11.25 -8.01 11.18
C GLU A 120 11.05 -6.59 10.63
N LEU A 121 11.27 -5.56 11.46
CA LEU A 121 11.21 -4.14 11.07
C LEU A 121 12.52 -3.66 10.43
N PHE A 122 13.63 -4.37 10.62
CA PHE A 122 14.97 -3.86 10.36
C PHE A 122 15.77 -4.68 9.35
N SER A 123 15.59 -6.01 9.30
CA SER A 123 16.33 -6.88 8.38
C SER A 123 15.41 -7.86 7.65
N LYS A 124 15.26 -7.64 6.33
CA LYS A 124 14.55 -8.56 5.43
C LYS A 124 15.32 -9.85 5.22
N ASP A 125 16.65 -9.76 5.11
CA ASP A 125 17.52 -10.92 4.93
C ASP A 125 17.45 -11.86 6.14
N PHE A 126 17.48 -11.31 7.36
CA PHE A 126 17.29 -12.08 8.59
C PHE A 126 15.94 -12.82 8.60
N VAL A 127 14.84 -12.11 8.30
CA VAL A 127 13.50 -12.73 8.23
C VAL A 127 13.46 -13.84 7.18
N ALA A 128 14.09 -13.66 6.02
CA ALA A 128 14.14 -14.68 4.98
C ALA A 128 14.90 -15.94 5.44
N ARG A 129 16.03 -15.80 6.15
CA ARG A 129 16.75 -16.95 6.72
C ARG A 129 15.96 -17.62 7.83
N VAL A 130 15.39 -16.86 8.77
CA VAL A 130 14.59 -17.42 9.88
C VAL A 130 13.34 -18.13 9.37
N ARG A 131 12.71 -17.63 8.30
CA ARG A 131 11.63 -18.35 7.61
C ARG A 131 12.11 -19.69 7.05
N ARG A 132 13.20 -19.71 6.27
CA ARG A 132 13.81 -20.95 5.75
C ARG A 132 14.21 -21.92 6.85
N LEU A 133 14.64 -21.42 8.01
CA LEU A 133 14.99 -22.23 9.17
C LEU A 133 13.75 -22.91 9.77
N LEU A 134 12.64 -22.18 9.91
CA LEU A 134 11.37 -22.72 10.41
C LEU A 134 10.74 -23.72 9.42
N GLU A 135 10.76 -23.38 8.12
CA GLU A 135 10.22 -24.21 7.02
C GLU A 135 11.13 -25.39 6.62
N SER A 136 12.36 -25.46 7.17
CA SER A 136 13.33 -26.51 6.83
C SER A 136 12.79 -27.90 7.16
N THR A 137 12.81 -28.78 6.16
CA THR A 137 12.41 -30.19 6.24
C THR A 137 13.51 -31.11 6.76
N ASP A 138 14.70 -30.58 7.09
CA ASP A 138 15.79 -31.36 7.68
C ASP A 138 15.35 -31.95 9.04
N PRO A 139 15.25 -33.28 9.18
CA PRO A 139 14.82 -33.92 10.41
C PRO A 139 15.85 -33.79 11.56
N LYS A 140 17.11 -33.44 11.26
CA LYS A 140 18.18 -33.23 12.25
C LYS A 140 18.27 -31.79 12.73
N LEU A 141 17.66 -30.84 12.02
CA LEU A 141 17.56 -29.46 12.45
C LEU A 141 16.36 -29.29 13.38
N HIS A 142 16.57 -28.67 14.53
CA HIS A 142 15.56 -28.31 15.52
C HIS A 142 15.67 -26.83 15.87
N VAL A 143 14.57 -26.18 16.28
CA VAL A 143 14.53 -24.72 16.50
C VAL A 143 13.83 -24.38 17.81
N LEU A 144 14.46 -23.51 18.60
CA LEU A 144 13.87 -22.82 19.75
C LEU A 144 13.98 -21.31 19.53
N GLY A 145 12.84 -20.65 19.38
CA GLY A 145 12.77 -19.20 19.14
C GLY A 145 11.96 -18.47 20.20
N THR A 146 12.10 -17.15 20.29
CA THR A 146 11.10 -16.30 20.95
C THR A 146 10.33 -15.41 19.97
N VAL A 147 9.05 -15.20 20.26
CA VAL A 147 8.13 -14.44 19.43
C VAL A 147 7.19 -13.58 20.29
N ALA A 148 6.81 -12.39 19.80
CA ALA A 148 5.85 -11.53 20.49
C ALA A 148 4.45 -12.17 20.58
N MET A 149 3.66 -11.84 21.61
CA MET A 149 2.30 -12.40 21.76
C MET A 149 1.39 -12.00 20.60
N ALA A 150 1.38 -10.72 20.28
CA ALA A 150 0.70 -10.16 19.11
C ALA A 150 1.68 -9.30 18.30
N GLY A 151 1.46 -9.26 17.00
CA GLY A 151 2.21 -8.46 16.05
C GLY A 151 1.77 -8.78 14.62
N PRO A 152 1.89 -7.84 13.67
CA PRO A 152 1.54 -8.06 12.26
C PRO A 152 2.62 -8.95 11.57
N GLY A 153 2.71 -8.88 10.24
CA GLY A 153 3.89 -9.36 9.52
C GLY A 153 4.28 -10.82 9.80
N PHE A 154 5.59 -11.03 9.96
CA PHE A 154 6.20 -12.34 10.13
C PHE A 154 5.98 -12.91 11.54
N ILE A 155 5.79 -12.08 12.58
CA ILE A 155 5.28 -12.51 13.89
C ILE A 155 4.00 -13.34 13.73
N SER A 156 3.05 -12.85 12.92
CA SER A 156 1.77 -13.54 12.71
C SER A 156 1.85 -14.73 11.76
N GLN A 157 2.84 -14.75 10.85
CA GLN A 157 3.02 -15.82 9.86
C GLN A 157 3.78 -17.02 10.46
N SER A 158 4.87 -16.76 11.18
CA SER A 158 5.71 -17.79 11.82
C SER A 158 4.92 -18.71 12.76
N LYS A 159 3.97 -18.16 13.53
CA LYS A 159 3.03 -18.92 14.39
C LYS A 159 2.05 -19.84 13.65
N ARG A 160 1.92 -19.70 12.32
CA ARG A 160 1.00 -20.46 11.47
C ARG A 160 1.72 -21.33 10.44
N LEU A 161 3.05 -21.40 10.50
CA LEU A 161 3.82 -22.30 9.64
C LEU A 161 3.58 -23.77 10.05
N PRO A 162 3.44 -24.70 9.10
CA PRO A 162 3.28 -26.12 9.40
C PRO A 162 4.42 -26.65 10.29
N GLY A 163 4.05 -27.41 11.32
CA GLY A 163 5.01 -27.99 12.27
C GLY A 163 5.57 -27.03 13.33
N VAL A 164 5.26 -25.73 13.28
CA VAL A 164 5.63 -24.77 14.32
C VAL A 164 4.62 -24.79 15.46
N GLU A 165 5.10 -25.00 16.68
CA GLU A 165 4.31 -24.95 17.91
C GLU A 165 4.62 -23.66 18.69
N VAL A 166 3.58 -23.02 19.23
CA VAL A 166 3.70 -21.81 20.04
C VAL A 166 3.53 -22.16 21.51
N VAL A 167 4.56 -21.87 22.32
CA VAL A 167 4.58 -22.19 23.75
C VAL A 167 4.36 -20.90 24.55
N GLU A 168 3.20 -20.77 25.19
CA GLU A 168 2.91 -19.63 26.06
C GLU A 168 3.50 -19.81 27.46
N ILE A 169 4.17 -18.77 27.97
CA ILE A 169 4.75 -18.75 29.32
C ILE A 169 4.28 -17.55 30.15
N SER A 170 4.20 -17.76 31.45
CA SER A 170 3.91 -16.78 32.50
C SER A 170 5.08 -16.68 33.48
N VAL A 171 5.03 -15.74 34.43
CA VAL A 171 6.06 -15.66 35.48
C VAL A 171 6.03 -16.89 36.39
N GLN A 172 4.85 -17.51 36.51
CA GLN A 172 4.59 -18.66 37.38
C GLN A 172 5.06 -20.00 36.78
N ASN A 173 4.94 -20.19 35.46
CA ASN A 173 5.25 -21.48 34.82
C ASN A 173 6.60 -21.51 34.05
N ARG A 174 7.31 -20.37 33.95
CA ARG A 174 8.54 -20.25 33.15
C ARG A 174 9.58 -21.31 33.53
N ASP A 175 9.82 -21.47 34.82
CA ASP A 175 10.92 -22.32 35.30
C ASP A 175 10.58 -23.81 35.16
N ASP A 176 9.31 -24.20 35.35
CA ASP A 176 8.81 -25.55 35.02
C ASP A 176 8.97 -25.86 33.52
N LYS A 177 8.66 -24.88 32.66
CA LYS A 177 8.78 -25.01 31.19
C LYS A 177 10.23 -25.20 30.73
N VAL A 178 11.25 -24.79 31.49
CA VAL A 178 12.66 -25.10 31.15
C VAL A 178 12.89 -26.61 31.13
N GLY A 179 12.33 -27.34 32.10
CA GLY A 179 12.47 -28.79 32.20
C GLY A 179 11.77 -29.52 31.05
N GLU A 180 10.51 -29.17 30.82
CA GLU A 180 9.67 -29.72 29.73
C GLU A 180 10.31 -29.52 28.36
N LEU A 181 10.70 -28.27 28.04
CA LEU A 181 11.24 -27.95 26.71
C LEU A 181 12.59 -28.63 26.46
N ALA A 182 13.48 -28.66 27.47
CA ALA A 182 14.75 -29.36 27.34
C ALA A 182 14.54 -30.86 27.08
N SER A 183 13.66 -31.53 27.82
CA SER A 183 13.38 -32.96 27.61
C SER A 183 12.79 -33.27 26.23
N ARG A 184 12.00 -32.37 25.64
CA ARG A 184 11.53 -32.52 24.25
C ARG A 184 12.66 -32.47 23.21
N PHE A 185 13.68 -31.62 23.41
CA PHE A 185 14.88 -31.61 22.56
C PHE A 185 15.79 -32.81 22.85
N GLU A 186 15.92 -33.25 24.10
CA GLU A 186 16.64 -34.48 24.49
C GLU A 186 16.05 -35.71 23.79
N GLU A 187 14.73 -35.89 23.79
CA GLU A 187 14.05 -36.96 23.06
C GLU A 187 14.21 -36.86 21.54
N ALA A 188 14.14 -35.65 20.97
CA ALA A 188 14.25 -35.43 19.53
C ALA A 188 15.67 -35.71 18.98
N CYS A 189 16.70 -35.44 19.79
CA CYS A 189 18.11 -35.67 19.44
C CYS A 189 18.62 -37.07 19.85
N GLY A 190 18.02 -37.70 20.87
CA GLY A 190 18.50 -38.94 21.49
C GLY A 190 18.00 -40.25 20.87
N ARG A 191 16.99 -40.22 19.98
CA ARG A 191 16.49 -41.41 19.28
C ARG A 191 17.43 -41.80 18.14
N SER A 192 18.49 -42.54 18.45
CA SER A 192 19.22 -43.33 17.45
C SER A 192 18.35 -44.47 16.92
N ASP A 193 18.44 -44.77 15.62
CA ASP A 193 17.68 -45.85 14.98
C ASP A 193 18.06 -47.22 15.56
N GLY A 194 17.20 -47.77 16.43
CA GLY A 194 17.38 -49.11 17.00
C GLY A 194 16.64 -49.34 18.31
N ASP A 195 15.32 -49.55 18.25
CA ASP A 195 14.74 -50.78 18.82
C ASP A 195 13.31 -51.05 18.36
N SER A 196 12.90 -52.31 18.41
CA SER A 196 11.63 -52.83 17.87
C SER A 196 10.69 -53.38 18.96
N ALA A 197 9.40 -53.52 18.60
CA ALA A 197 8.29 -54.11 19.38
C ALA A 197 7.85 -53.31 20.64
N SER A 198 6.58 -52.92 20.78
CA SER A 198 5.41 -53.81 20.81
C SER A 198 4.11 -52.98 20.89
N GLY A 199 2.99 -53.56 20.44
CA GLY A 199 1.64 -52.98 20.66
C GLY A 199 1.12 -53.22 22.10
N PRO A 200 -0.09 -52.73 22.43
CA PRO A 200 -1.26 -53.51 22.04
C PRO A 200 -2.49 -52.72 21.51
N ALA A 201 -3.57 -53.46 21.27
CA ALA A 201 -4.72 -53.17 20.42
C ALA A 201 -5.82 -52.24 21.03
N PRO A 202 -6.76 -51.72 20.19
CA PRO A 202 -7.92 -50.93 20.62
C PRO A 202 -9.15 -51.80 20.94
N THR A 203 -10.17 -51.23 21.62
CA THR A 203 -11.61 -51.68 21.72
C THR A 203 -12.39 -50.73 22.68
N PRO A 204 -13.75 -50.74 22.78
CA PRO A 204 -14.70 -50.28 21.73
C PRO A 204 -15.90 -49.43 22.29
N GLU A 205 -16.81 -48.95 21.42
CA GLU A 205 -18.29 -48.68 21.59
C GLU A 205 -18.90 -48.03 22.89
N ARG A 206 -20.06 -47.34 22.95
CA ARG A 206 -21.15 -46.87 22.03
C ARG A 206 -21.99 -45.75 22.77
N PRO A 207 -22.94 -45.04 22.12
CA PRO A 207 -23.78 -44.00 22.73
C PRO A 207 -25.14 -44.54 23.26
N PRO A 208 -26.00 -43.75 23.94
CA PRO A 208 -27.03 -42.96 23.23
C PRO A 208 -27.46 -41.63 23.94
N GLY A 209 -28.32 -40.81 23.31
CA GLY A 209 -28.92 -39.64 23.98
C GLY A 209 -29.63 -38.61 23.08
N THR A 210 -30.77 -38.95 22.48
CA THR A 210 -31.62 -37.98 21.75
C THR A 210 -32.48 -37.12 22.68
N ALA A 211 -32.64 -35.81 22.41
CA ALA A 211 -33.97 -35.16 22.29
C ALA A 211 -33.97 -33.61 22.14
N THR A 212 -34.32 -33.14 20.93
CA THR A 212 -35.32 -32.08 20.62
C THR A 212 -35.27 -30.62 21.13
N ARG A 213 -35.49 -29.73 20.15
CA ARG A 213 -36.31 -28.50 20.12
C ARG A 213 -35.76 -27.18 20.73
N GLY A 214 -35.75 -26.14 19.88
CA GLY A 214 -35.46 -24.75 20.25
C GLY A 214 -35.56 -23.76 19.08
N ARG A 215 -36.65 -23.79 18.30
CA ARG A 215 -36.82 -22.95 17.09
C ARG A 215 -37.24 -21.53 17.50
N TRP A 216 -36.46 -20.51 17.12
CA TRP A 216 -36.89 -19.10 17.16
C TRP A 216 -36.93 -18.50 15.76
N ARG A 217 -38.00 -17.72 15.48
CA ARG A 217 -38.20 -16.92 14.26
C ARG A 217 -38.63 -15.52 14.69
N PRO A 218 -38.09 -14.44 14.10
CA PRO A 218 -38.77 -13.16 14.03
C PRO A 218 -39.83 -13.20 12.92
N LYS A 219 -41.03 -12.65 13.18
CA LYS A 219 -41.99 -12.25 12.14
C LYS A 219 -41.96 -10.72 12.04
N ALA A 220 -41.60 -10.19 10.89
CA ALA A 220 -41.99 -8.84 10.50
C ALA A 220 -43.30 -8.93 9.71
N LYS A 221 -44.30 -8.11 10.04
CA LYS A 221 -45.50 -7.90 9.21
C LYS A 221 -45.34 -6.60 8.45
N LEU A 222 -45.53 -6.66 7.13
CA LEU A 222 -45.80 -5.52 6.27
C LEU A 222 -47.32 -5.49 6.00
N THR A 223 -47.90 -4.29 5.99
CA THR A 223 -49.20 -3.98 5.38
C THR A 223 -49.14 -2.56 4.82
N PRO A 224 -49.48 -2.34 3.54
CA PRO A 224 -49.47 -1.02 2.90
C PRO A 224 -50.83 -0.31 3.01
N GLY A 225 -50.85 1.01 2.82
CA GLY A 225 -52.08 1.80 2.71
C GLY A 225 -51.76 3.28 2.42
N PRO A 226 -52.45 3.95 1.47
CA PRO A 226 -52.02 5.25 0.92
C PRO A 226 -52.77 6.44 1.53
N PHE A 227 -52.34 7.66 1.23
CA PHE A 227 -53.18 8.72 0.62
C PHE A 227 -52.28 9.85 0.07
N ALA A 228 -52.80 10.59 -0.92
CA ALA A 228 -52.09 11.61 -1.69
C ALA A 228 -52.70 13.01 -1.45
N GLU A 229 -52.40 13.94 -2.37
CA GLU A 229 -52.92 15.32 -2.50
C GLU A 229 -52.30 16.35 -1.51
N GLU A 230 -51.49 17.34 -1.93
CA GLU A 230 -51.70 18.48 -2.87
C GLU A 230 -51.96 19.79 -2.06
N ALA A 231 -51.54 21.00 -2.46
CA ALA A 231 -50.90 21.48 -3.70
C ALA A 231 -50.13 22.83 -3.49
N ASN A 232 -49.35 23.22 -4.51
CA ASN A 232 -49.08 24.61 -5.01
C ASN A 232 -48.30 25.61 -4.11
N ASP A 233 -47.60 26.65 -4.62
CA ASP A 233 -47.37 27.20 -5.97
C ASP A 233 -46.05 28.06 -5.96
N ALA A 234 -45.40 28.57 -7.01
CA ALA A 234 -45.55 28.54 -8.48
C ALA A 234 -44.22 28.92 -9.21
N SER A 235 -44.25 28.94 -10.55
CA SER A 235 -43.47 29.76 -11.53
C SER A 235 -42.08 29.25 -11.98
N ASP A 236 -41.71 29.26 -13.26
CA ASP A 236 -42.53 29.46 -14.47
C ASP A 236 -41.92 28.78 -15.72
N GLN A 237 -42.68 28.71 -16.81
CA GLN A 237 -42.40 27.84 -17.97
C GLN A 237 -41.39 28.36 -18.99
N ALA A 238 -40.62 27.44 -19.60
CA ALA A 238 -40.35 27.43 -21.04
C ALA A 238 -39.97 26.01 -21.51
N ALA A 239 -40.80 25.39 -22.36
CA ALA A 239 -40.55 24.04 -22.88
C ALA A 239 -39.62 24.05 -24.09
N PHE A 240 -38.76 23.03 -24.22
CA PHE A 240 -38.11 22.70 -25.49
C PHE A 240 -38.08 21.17 -25.71
N ALA A 241 -38.25 20.75 -26.96
CA ALA A 241 -38.46 19.36 -27.34
C ALA A 241 -37.20 18.49 -27.13
N PRO A 242 -37.33 17.17 -26.90
CA PRO A 242 -36.19 16.29 -26.66
C PRO A 242 -35.33 16.17 -27.93
N PRO A 243 -34.00 16.40 -27.86
CA PRO A 243 -33.12 16.11 -28.98
C PRO A 243 -33.09 14.60 -29.24
N THR A 244 -33.42 14.24 -30.49
CA THR A 244 -33.51 12.86 -30.94
C THR A 244 -32.14 12.22 -31.13
N ARG A 245 -31.99 11.00 -30.61
CA ARG A 245 -30.82 10.09 -30.68
C ARG A 245 -29.59 10.53 -29.85
N PRO A 246 -28.98 9.60 -29.06
CA PRO A 246 -27.62 9.82 -28.58
C PRO A 246 -26.67 9.88 -29.78
N SER A 247 -25.79 10.88 -29.82
CA SER A 247 -24.74 10.98 -30.83
C SER A 247 -23.66 9.94 -30.54
N VAL A 248 -23.81 8.75 -31.14
CA VAL A 248 -22.84 7.65 -31.03
C VAL A 248 -21.53 8.07 -31.71
N ALA A 249 -20.48 8.23 -30.92
CA ALA A 249 -19.12 8.28 -31.45
C ALA A 249 -18.70 6.87 -31.89
N THR A 250 -18.35 6.71 -33.17
CA THR A 250 -17.78 5.44 -33.69
C THR A 250 -16.36 5.22 -33.16
N PRO A 251 -15.93 3.98 -32.88
CA PRO A 251 -14.67 3.73 -32.18
C PRO A 251 -13.45 3.94 -33.09
N GLY A 252 -12.54 4.82 -32.67
CA GLY A 252 -11.11 4.61 -32.88
C GLY A 252 -10.56 3.75 -31.74
N SER A 253 -9.48 3.00 -31.98
CA SER A 253 -8.93 1.96 -31.11
C SER A 253 -8.18 2.45 -29.85
N GLY A 254 -8.72 3.46 -29.16
CA GLY A 254 -8.07 4.09 -28.00
C GLY A 254 -8.31 3.36 -26.67
N SER A 255 -7.22 3.02 -25.96
CA SER A 255 -7.25 2.31 -24.66
C SER A 255 -7.51 3.22 -23.44
N ALA A 256 -7.55 4.54 -23.64
CA ALA A 256 -7.67 5.54 -22.58
C ALA A 256 -8.95 6.38 -22.74
N VAL A 257 -9.68 6.59 -21.64
CA VAL A 257 -10.90 7.41 -21.61
C VAL A 257 -10.79 8.62 -20.69
N ALA A 258 -11.63 9.62 -20.98
CA ALA A 258 -11.59 10.99 -20.50
C ALA A 258 -12.98 11.48 -20.09
N MET A 259 -13.10 12.21 -18.97
CA MET A 259 -14.35 12.89 -18.55
C MET A 259 -14.07 14.05 -17.60
N GLY A 260 -15.04 14.95 -17.44
CA GLY A 260 -15.00 16.08 -16.52
C GLY A 260 -14.68 17.42 -17.20
N LYS A 261 -13.83 18.22 -16.55
CA LYS A 261 -13.54 19.61 -16.95
C LYS A 261 -12.68 19.68 -18.22
N ALA A 262 -13.14 20.44 -19.22
CA ALA A 262 -12.47 20.56 -20.52
C ALA A 262 -11.71 21.88 -20.80
N ALA A 263 -11.86 22.90 -19.94
CA ALA A 263 -11.50 24.30 -20.24
C ALA A 263 -10.03 24.63 -20.53
N TYR A 264 -9.10 23.65 -20.48
CA TYR A 264 -7.69 23.81 -20.85
C TYR A 264 -7.19 22.69 -21.76
N GLY A 265 -8.08 21.89 -22.37
CA GLY A 265 -7.69 20.75 -23.21
C GLY A 265 -7.27 19.49 -22.45
N GLN A 266 -7.42 19.44 -21.12
CA GLN A 266 -6.97 18.31 -20.29
C GLN A 266 -7.73 16.99 -20.52
N LEU A 267 -8.85 17.03 -21.27
CA LEU A 267 -9.54 15.84 -21.78
C LEU A 267 -8.90 15.26 -23.05
N GLY A 268 -7.89 15.93 -23.63
CA GLY A 268 -7.16 15.46 -24.83
C GLY A 268 -8.02 15.29 -26.09
N ARG A 269 -9.09 16.07 -26.25
CA ARG A 269 -10.10 15.92 -27.32
C ARG A 269 -9.81 16.71 -28.61
N GLY A 270 -8.70 17.43 -28.69
CA GLY A 270 -8.30 18.24 -29.86
C GLY A 270 -8.88 19.66 -29.91
N GLU A 271 -9.77 20.03 -28.98
CA GLU A 271 -10.39 21.36 -28.90
C GLU A 271 -10.22 21.98 -27.50
N THR A 272 -9.87 23.28 -27.44
CA THR A 272 -9.70 24.03 -26.18
C THR A 272 -10.97 24.76 -25.70
N ALA A 273 -12.04 24.76 -26.51
CA ALA A 273 -13.28 25.51 -26.28
C ALA A 273 -14.48 24.61 -25.92
N LEU A 274 -14.23 23.39 -25.41
CA LEU A 274 -15.27 22.45 -25.03
C LEU A 274 -15.89 22.77 -23.66
N GLU A 275 -17.19 22.54 -23.54
CA GLU A 275 -17.88 22.51 -22.25
C GLU A 275 -17.45 21.29 -21.41
N SER A 276 -17.47 21.43 -20.09
CA SER A 276 -17.24 20.32 -19.16
C SER A 276 -18.32 19.25 -19.30
N SER A 277 -17.92 17.99 -19.50
CA SER A 277 -18.81 16.90 -19.87
C SER A 277 -18.71 15.72 -18.91
N GLY A 278 -19.87 15.13 -18.60
CA GLY A 278 -20.00 13.92 -17.79
C GLY A 278 -20.15 12.65 -18.62
N ASP A 279 -20.08 12.77 -19.94
CA ASP A 279 -19.93 11.64 -20.83
C ASP A 279 -18.45 11.24 -20.90
N LEU A 280 -18.17 9.98 -21.24
CA LEU A 280 -16.80 9.50 -21.43
C LEU A 280 -16.38 9.61 -22.89
N PHE A 281 -15.15 10.05 -23.12
CA PHE A 281 -14.55 10.19 -24.45
C PHE A 281 -13.28 9.36 -24.53
N ALA A 282 -13.07 8.63 -25.64
CA ALA A 282 -11.76 8.07 -25.92
C ALA A 282 -10.77 9.20 -26.24
N LEU A 283 -9.53 9.06 -25.75
CA LEU A 283 -8.46 10.03 -25.99
C LEU A 283 -7.92 9.86 -27.41
N SER A 284 -8.15 10.87 -28.27
CA SER A 284 -7.60 10.90 -29.63
C SER A 284 -6.07 10.95 -29.61
N GLY A 285 -5.40 10.12 -30.40
CA GLY A 285 -3.93 10.04 -30.45
C GLY A 285 -3.29 9.15 -29.38
N VAL A 286 -4.09 8.43 -28.59
CA VAL A 286 -3.61 7.37 -27.68
C VAL A 286 -3.88 6.01 -28.32
N GLU A 287 -2.90 5.52 -29.08
CA GLU A 287 -2.94 4.20 -29.74
C GLU A 287 -1.90 3.27 -29.10
N GLY A 288 -2.32 2.07 -28.68
CA GLY A 288 -1.46 1.07 -28.02
C GLY A 288 -1.75 0.85 -26.53
N SER A 289 -0.85 0.12 -25.87
CA SER A 289 -0.94 -0.20 -24.43
C SER A 289 -0.62 1.03 -23.55
N VAL A 290 -1.51 1.36 -22.61
CA VAL A 290 -1.23 2.36 -21.57
C VAL A 290 -0.48 1.68 -20.44
N ASP A 291 0.74 2.15 -20.16
CA ASP A 291 1.60 1.59 -19.10
C ASP A 291 1.44 2.33 -17.77
N ASP A 292 1.19 3.64 -17.82
CA ASP A 292 0.91 4.50 -16.67
C ASP A 292 0.10 5.73 -17.07
N ALA A 293 -0.64 6.31 -16.14
CA ALA A 293 -1.35 7.56 -16.34
C ALA A 293 -1.46 8.37 -15.04
N SER A 294 -1.26 9.69 -15.16
CA SER A 294 -1.33 10.63 -14.05
C SER A 294 -2.07 11.89 -14.43
N CYS A 295 -2.81 12.41 -13.47
CA CYS A 295 -3.57 13.64 -13.60
C CYS A 295 -2.93 14.68 -12.67
N GLY A 296 -2.89 15.93 -13.09
CA GLY A 296 -2.51 17.09 -12.30
C GLY A 296 -3.65 18.10 -12.24
N PHE A 297 -3.45 19.29 -11.64
CA PHE A 297 -4.59 20.18 -11.33
C PHE A 297 -5.44 20.64 -12.53
N ASP A 298 -4.81 20.75 -13.69
CA ASP A 298 -5.44 21.15 -14.96
C ASP A 298 -4.65 20.56 -16.18
N HIS A 299 -3.89 19.48 -16.00
CA HIS A 299 -3.12 18.80 -17.06
C HIS A 299 -3.05 17.28 -16.81
N THR A 300 -2.73 16.48 -17.82
CA THR A 300 -2.76 15.02 -17.79
C THR A 300 -1.52 14.46 -18.50
N GLY A 301 -0.89 13.43 -17.93
CA GLY A 301 0.20 12.65 -18.53
C GLY A 301 -0.18 11.20 -18.70
N ILE A 302 0.15 10.61 -19.84
CA ILE A 302 -0.17 9.23 -20.23
C ILE A 302 1.09 8.59 -20.80
N VAL A 303 1.47 7.43 -20.30
CA VAL A 303 2.59 6.63 -20.82
C VAL A 303 2.00 5.51 -21.69
N VAL A 304 2.39 5.47 -22.96
CA VAL A 304 1.93 4.51 -23.96
C VAL A 304 3.15 3.80 -24.54
N GLU A 305 3.30 2.51 -24.26
CA GLU A 305 4.44 1.68 -24.70
C GLU A 305 5.83 2.31 -24.40
N GLY A 306 5.94 2.93 -23.22
CA GLY A 306 7.10 3.66 -22.73
C GLY A 306 7.27 5.08 -23.29
N GLN A 307 6.34 5.60 -24.10
CA GLN A 307 6.34 6.98 -24.59
C GLN A 307 5.39 7.86 -23.77
N LEU A 308 5.85 9.01 -23.31
CA LEU A 308 5.01 9.97 -22.59
C LEU A 308 4.30 10.92 -23.54
N LEU A 309 2.97 11.02 -23.39
CA LEU A 309 2.10 12.03 -23.97
C LEU A 309 1.56 12.93 -22.85
N LEU A 310 1.50 14.24 -23.09
CA LEU A 310 0.96 15.23 -22.16
C LEU A 310 -0.13 16.07 -22.85
N CYS A 311 -1.20 16.40 -22.13
CA CYS A 311 -2.23 17.35 -22.55
C CYS A 311 -2.72 18.24 -21.41
N GLY A 312 -3.46 19.28 -21.75
CA GLY A 312 -4.01 20.24 -20.81
C GLY A 312 -3.17 21.51 -20.67
N LYS A 313 -3.33 22.17 -19.52
CA LYS A 313 -2.77 23.48 -19.25
C LYS A 313 -1.25 23.47 -19.29
N ASN A 314 -0.62 24.39 -20.00
CA ASN A 314 0.83 24.47 -20.19
C ASN A 314 1.45 25.82 -19.80
N ASN A 315 0.68 26.73 -19.18
CA ASN A 315 1.13 28.08 -18.80
C ASN A 315 2.36 28.20 -17.85
N LYS A 316 2.93 27.09 -17.37
CA LYS A 316 4.18 26.99 -16.61
C LYS A 316 5.22 26.06 -17.25
N GLY A 317 4.93 25.50 -18.43
CA GLY A 317 5.73 24.46 -19.08
C GLY A 317 5.47 23.04 -18.57
N GLN A 318 4.38 22.80 -17.84
CA GLN A 318 4.08 21.50 -17.21
C GLN A 318 3.73 20.38 -18.21
N CYS A 319 3.35 20.72 -19.44
CA CYS A 319 3.22 19.75 -20.52
C CYS A 319 4.53 19.53 -21.32
N GLY A 320 5.65 20.10 -20.86
CA GLY A 320 6.98 19.86 -21.44
C GLY A 320 7.16 20.45 -22.84
N ARG A 321 6.44 21.52 -23.21
CA ARG A 321 6.51 22.18 -24.53
C ARG A 321 6.62 23.70 -24.41
N ARG A 322 7.36 24.33 -25.33
CA ARG A 322 7.45 25.79 -25.47
C ARG A 322 6.31 26.30 -26.34
N SER A 323 5.93 27.58 -26.19
CA SER A 323 4.95 28.21 -27.10
C SER A 323 5.58 28.50 -28.45
N SER A 324 4.82 28.31 -29.53
CA SER A 324 5.14 28.80 -30.88
C SER A 324 4.97 30.32 -31.01
N GLY A 325 4.21 30.93 -30.09
CA GLY A 325 3.84 32.34 -30.14
C GLY A 325 4.96 33.30 -29.74
N ALA A 326 5.17 34.33 -30.54
CA ALA A 326 5.93 35.52 -30.16
C ALA A 326 4.98 36.64 -29.70
N ARG A 327 4.98 36.94 -28.40
CA ARG A 327 4.32 38.15 -27.89
C ARG A 327 5.13 39.41 -28.19
N ALA A 328 4.42 40.54 -28.24
CA ALA A 328 5.00 41.87 -28.47
C ALA A 328 5.88 42.36 -27.30
N ASP A 329 5.67 41.85 -26.07
CA ASP A 329 6.42 42.20 -24.87
C ASP A 329 7.53 41.18 -24.53
N LYS A 330 8.77 41.50 -24.93
CA LYS A 330 9.96 40.63 -24.86
C LYS A 330 10.51 40.33 -23.45
N ALA A 331 9.70 40.37 -22.40
CA ALA A 331 10.15 40.33 -21.00
C ALA A 331 9.91 38.98 -20.28
N SER A 332 9.24 38.01 -20.89
CA SER A 332 8.99 36.68 -20.29
C SER A 332 8.83 35.60 -21.35
N PRO A 333 9.28 34.36 -21.10
CA PRO A 333 9.07 33.24 -22.02
C PRO A 333 7.58 32.93 -22.15
N ASP A 334 7.12 32.78 -23.39
CA ASP A 334 5.75 32.39 -23.70
C ASP A 334 5.58 30.87 -23.55
N PHE A 335 4.58 30.45 -22.78
CA PHE A 335 4.13 29.06 -22.60
C PHE A 335 2.60 28.95 -22.76
N SER A 336 1.98 29.86 -23.53
CA SER A 336 0.54 30.11 -23.48
C SER A 336 -0.35 29.20 -24.34
N GLU A 337 0.22 28.28 -25.12
CA GLU A 337 -0.54 27.24 -25.82
C GLU A 337 -0.79 26.03 -24.90
N ASP A 338 -1.99 26.00 -24.31
CA ASP A 338 -2.54 24.83 -23.62
C ASP A 338 -2.80 23.70 -24.64
N LEU A 339 -2.43 22.46 -24.31
CA LEU A 339 -2.44 21.34 -25.25
C LEU A 339 -3.82 20.67 -25.30
N ALA A 340 -4.55 20.91 -26.39
CA ALA A 340 -5.88 20.34 -26.63
C ALA A 340 -5.90 18.81 -26.81
N SER A 341 -4.77 18.23 -27.23
CA SER A 341 -4.59 16.80 -27.53
C SER A 341 -3.33 16.25 -26.82
N PRO A 342 -3.26 14.94 -26.53
CA PRO A 342 -2.05 14.30 -25.99
C PRO A 342 -0.92 14.39 -27.01
N GLN A 343 0.21 14.97 -26.60
CA GLN A 343 1.38 15.14 -27.46
C GLN A 343 2.68 14.83 -26.71
N PRO A 344 3.71 14.30 -27.38
CA PRO A 344 4.99 14.04 -26.74
C PRO A 344 5.69 15.37 -26.36
N PRO A 345 6.33 15.47 -25.19
CA PRO A 345 7.06 16.67 -24.78
C PRO A 345 8.34 16.90 -25.59
N GLU A 346 8.81 18.14 -25.61
CA GLU A 346 10.04 18.56 -26.25
C GLU A 346 11.27 18.26 -25.38
N GLY A 347 12.32 17.70 -26.00
CA GLY A 347 13.61 17.50 -25.35
C GLY A 347 13.66 16.40 -24.28
N LEU A 348 12.60 15.57 -24.17
CA LEU A 348 12.68 14.35 -23.37
C LEU A 348 13.73 13.39 -24.00
N PRO A 349 14.62 12.76 -23.21
CA PRO A 349 15.57 11.78 -23.73
C PRO A 349 14.88 10.60 -24.43
N ARG A 350 15.58 9.94 -25.36
CA ARG A 350 15.12 8.72 -26.06
C ARG A 350 15.14 7.47 -25.16
N ALA A 351 14.69 7.59 -23.92
CA ALA A 351 14.58 6.52 -22.95
C ALA A 351 13.10 6.22 -22.68
N LYS A 352 12.78 4.96 -22.38
CA LYS A 352 11.42 4.57 -21.99
C LYS A 352 11.05 5.20 -20.65
N VAL A 353 9.86 5.78 -20.61
CA VAL A 353 9.22 6.26 -19.39
C VAL A 353 8.58 5.06 -18.69
N LYS A 354 8.85 4.91 -17.39
CA LYS A 354 8.29 3.90 -16.51
C LYS A 354 7.09 4.42 -15.72
N GLN A 355 7.12 5.70 -15.32
CA GLN A 355 6.07 6.32 -14.52
C GLN A 355 6.02 7.84 -14.78
N VAL A 356 4.83 8.43 -14.69
CA VAL A 356 4.59 9.87 -14.69
C VAL A 356 3.85 10.27 -13.40
N ALA A 357 4.17 11.45 -12.86
CA ALA A 357 3.42 12.03 -11.74
C ALA A 357 3.14 13.51 -12.01
N CYS A 358 1.86 13.85 -12.18
CA CYS A 358 1.40 15.19 -12.50
C CYS A 358 0.93 15.92 -11.23
N GLY A 359 1.55 17.06 -10.93
CA GLY A 359 1.28 17.86 -9.74
C GLY A 359 0.31 19.02 -9.97
N GLY A 360 0.43 20.06 -9.15
CA GLY A 360 -0.40 21.27 -9.30
C GLY A 360 -0.13 22.01 -10.62
N GLU A 361 1.13 22.36 -10.86
CA GLU A 361 1.61 23.04 -12.07
C GLU A 361 2.97 22.48 -12.54
N HIS A 362 3.28 21.22 -12.25
CA HIS A 362 4.57 20.59 -12.58
C HIS A 362 4.41 19.10 -12.84
N THR A 363 5.36 18.49 -13.54
CA THR A 363 5.35 17.07 -13.92
C THR A 363 6.68 16.44 -13.55
N LEU A 364 6.63 15.24 -12.96
CA LEU A 364 7.77 14.35 -12.75
C LEU A 364 7.66 13.15 -13.68
N VAL A 365 8.80 12.69 -14.19
CA VAL A 365 8.92 11.53 -15.07
C VAL A 365 10.01 10.63 -14.55
N LEU A 366 9.70 9.36 -14.36
CA LEU A 366 10.64 8.31 -14.01
C LEU A 366 10.93 7.47 -15.27
N LEU A 367 12.20 7.37 -15.64
CA LEU A 367 12.66 6.51 -16.74
C LEU A 367 12.90 5.07 -16.24
N GLU A 368 12.89 4.09 -17.14
CA GLU A 368 13.26 2.69 -16.83
C GLU A 368 14.67 2.57 -16.22
N THR A 369 15.55 3.54 -16.49
CA THR A 369 16.91 3.65 -15.92
C THR A 369 16.94 4.04 -14.43
N GLY A 370 15.79 4.38 -13.84
CA GLY A 370 15.69 4.96 -12.50
C GLY A 370 15.99 6.47 -12.44
N GLU A 371 16.25 7.11 -13.57
CA GLU A 371 16.47 8.57 -13.63
C GLU A 371 15.13 9.33 -13.53
N VAL A 372 15.11 10.38 -12.70
CA VAL A 372 13.95 11.27 -12.52
C VAL A 372 14.19 12.58 -13.27
N LEU A 373 13.25 12.96 -14.13
CA LEU A 373 13.21 14.23 -14.83
C LEU A 373 12.01 15.07 -14.35
N SER A 374 12.11 16.39 -14.43
CA SER A 374 11.03 17.31 -14.03
C SER A 374 10.85 18.50 -14.96
N CYS A 375 9.62 18.98 -15.11
CA CYS A 375 9.27 20.22 -15.82
C CYS A 375 8.06 20.94 -15.19
N GLY A 376 7.79 22.17 -15.62
CA GLY A 376 6.71 23.02 -15.14
C GLY A 376 7.15 24.10 -14.14
N SER A 377 6.23 24.47 -13.25
CA SER A 377 6.41 25.47 -12.19
C SER A 377 7.48 25.03 -11.19
N ASN A 378 8.37 25.95 -10.81
CA ASN A 378 9.42 25.76 -9.82
C ASN A 378 9.39 26.87 -8.74
N ALA A 379 8.24 27.53 -8.58
CA ALA A 379 8.11 28.70 -7.71
C ALA A 379 8.57 28.41 -6.26
N ALA A 380 8.31 27.19 -5.79
CA ALA A 380 8.67 26.67 -4.47
C ALA A 380 9.78 25.58 -4.52
N GLY A 381 10.48 25.42 -5.64
CA GLY A 381 11.56 24.44 -5.78
C GLY A 381 11.11 23.01 -6.13
N GLN A 382 9.85 22.81 -6.52
CA GLN A 382 9.26 21.48 -6.75
C GLN A 382 9.85 20.70 -7.94
N LEU A 383 10.71 21.33 -8.76
CA LEU A 383 11.48 20.61 -9.78
C LEU A 383 12.73 19.92 -9.22
N GLY A 384 13.22 20.29 -8.03
CA GLY A 384 14.36 19.64 -7.39
C GLY A 384 15.72 19.96 -8.01
N LEU A 385 15.83 21.10 -8.70
CA LEU A 385 16.97 21.49 -9.55
C LEU A 385 18.00 22.40 -8.87
N GLY A 386 17.95 22.58 -7.54
CA GLY A 386 18.92 23.40 -6.82
C GLY A 386 18.54 24.86 -6.62
N GLN A 387 19.29 25.53 -5.75
CA GLN A 387 19.20 26.99 -5.56
C GLN A 387 19.56 27.73 -6.86
N GLY A 388 18.92 28.88 -7.09
CA GLY A 388 19.15 29.70 -8.29
C GLY A 388 18.54 29.16 -9.59
N SER A 389 17.92 27.97 -9.57
CA SER A 389 17.22 27.41 -10.72
C SER A 389 16.04 28.29 -11.19
N PRO A 390 15.68 28.28 -12.50
CA PRO A 390 14.56 29.06 -13.03
C PRO A 390 13.26 28.80 -12.30
N LYS A 391 12.40 29.83 -12.18
CA LYS A 391 11.10 29.72 -11.49
C LYS A 391 10.04 28.88 -12.22
N MET A 392 10.31 28.48 -13.46
CA MET A 392 9.60 27.45 -14.23
C MET A 392 10.46 26.98 -15.40
N SER A 393 10.20 25.80 -15.96
CA SER A 393 10.87 25.27 -17.15
C SER A 393 9.94 24.40 -17.98
N ALA A 394 9.80 24.68 -19.28
CA ALA A 394 9.14 23.78 -20.23
C ALA A 394 10.03 22.63 -20.74
N SER A 395 11.32 22.61 -20.39
CA SER A 395 12.22 21.53 -20.79
C SER A 395 12.50 20.61 -19.60
N PHE A 396 12.32 19.30 -19.81
CA PHE A 396 12.61 18.28 -18.81
C PHE A 396 14.07 18.33 -18.36
N SER A 397 14.28 18.46 -17.06
CA SER A 397 15.59 18.59 -16.43
C SER A 397 15.81 17.47 -15.42
N ARG A 398 17.03 16.92 -15.36
CA ARG A 398 17.38 15.84 -14.44
C ARG A 398 17.36 16.31 -12.99
N VAL A 399 16.66 15.58 -12.13
CA VAL A 399 16.68 15.75 -10.68
C VAL A 399 17.88 14.99 -10.11
N ASN A 400 18.66 15.62 -9.22
CA ASN A 400 19.82 14.98 -8.61
C ASN A 400 19.40 13.99 -7.51
N LEU A 401 19.21 12.72 -7.89
CA LEU A 401 18.76 11.62 -7.05
C LEU A 401 19.56 10.33 -7.32
N PRO A 402 19.64 9.41 -6.34
CA PRO A 402 19.93 7.99 -6.63
C PRO A 402 18.82 7.39 -7.52
N PRO A 403 19.06 6.24 -8.18
CA PRO A 403 18.04 5.58 -9.00
C PRO A 403 16.73 5.38 -8.22
N ALA A 404 15.65 5.93 -8.76
CA ALA A 404 14.33 5.89 -8.16
C ALA A 404 13.52 4.67 -8.64
N GLU A 405 12.71 4.14 -7.74
CA GLU A 405 11.80 3.03 -7.98
C GLU A 405 10.39 3.52 -8.30
N ALA A 406 9.98 4.64 -7.69
CA ALA A 406 8.70 5.30 -7.86
C ALA A 406 8.80 6.81 -7.59
N VAL A 407 7.90 7.59 -8.21
CA VAL A 407 7.73 9.05 -8.01
C VAL A 407 6.29 9.39 -7.61
N SER A 408 6.12 10.55 -6.96
CA SER A 408 4.80 11.13 -6.65
C SER A 408 4.89 12.66 -6.66
N ALA A 409 3.81 13.32 -7.07
CA ALA A 409 3.70 14.77 -7.14
C ALA A 409 2.46 15.25 -6.37
N GLY A 410 2.65 16.23 -5.49
CA GLY A 410 1.58 16.97 -4.84
C GLY A 410 1.32 18.28 -5.58
N PHE A 411 0.65 19.24 -4.94
CA PHE A 411 0.35 20.52 -5.60
C PHE A 411 1.61 21.37 -5.86
N CYS A 412 2.45 21.55 -4.85
CA CYS A 412 3.71 22.32 -4.91
C CYS A 412 4.91 21.58 -4.30
N HIS A 413 4.83 20.27 -4.12
CA HIS A 413 5.90 19.44 -3.55
C HIS A 413 5.92 18.06 -4.22
N SER A 414 7.03 17.35 -4.05
CA SER A 414 7.46 16.23 -4.90
C SER A 414 8.13 15.16 -4.05
N ALA A 415 8.05 13.90 -4.48
CA ALA A 415 8.71 12.79 -3.81
C ALA A 415 9.24 11.74 -4.79
N ALA A 416 10.30 11.05 -4.38
CA ALA A 416 10.81 9.83 -5.00
C ALA A 416 11.17 8.79 -3.92
N ILE A 417 10.94 7.52 -4.22
CA ILE A 417 11.46 6.40 -3.43
C ILE A 417 12.69 5.85 -4.15
N CYS A 418 13.84 5.83 -3.50
CA CYS A 418 15.10 5.32 -4.04
C CYS A 418 15.71 4.32 -3.05
N SER A 419 15.82 3.04 -3.42
CA SER A 419 16.34 1.98 -2.53
C SER A 419 15.62 1.96 -1.18
N GLU A 420 14.29 1.94 -1.23
CA GLU A 420 13.36 1.98 -0.09
C GLU A 420 13.46 3.22 0.82
N ARG A 421 14.23 4.25 0.43
CA ARG A 421 14.36 5.54 1.13
C ARG A 421 13.53 6.63 0.43
N LEU A 422 12.93 7.52 1.21
CA LEU A 422 12.07 8.58 0.69
C LEU A 422 12.84 9.91 0.59
N TYR A 423 12.89 10.47 -0.61
CA TYR A 423 13.39 11.82 -0.87
C TYR A 423 12.21 12.74 -1.21
N MET A 424 12.17 13.94 -0.63
CA MET A 424 11.11 14.92 -0.88
C MET A 424 11.66 16.34 -1.08
N TRP A 425 10.99 17.14 -1.92
CA TRP A 425 11.36 18.52 -2.22
C TRP A 425 10.17 19.39 -2.62
N GLY A 426 10.39 20.70 -2.79
CA GLY A 426 9.36 21.70 -3.09
C GLY A 426 8.93 22.52 -1.88
N ASP A 427 7.68 22.98 -1.88
CA ASP A 427 7.07 23.76 -0.80
C ASP A 427 7.10 22.98 0.52
N CYS A 428 7.58 23.59 1.60
CA CYS A 428 7.56 23.03 2.95
C CYS A 428 6.90 23.95 3.99
N SER A 429 6.27 25.03 3.54
CA SER A 429 5.67 26.07 4.40
C SER A 429 4.63 25.55 5.41
N GLN A 430 3.96 24.43 5.10
CA GLN A 430 2.99 23.78 6.01
C GLN A 430 3.55 22.52 6.72
N GLY A 431 4.80 22.12 6.48
CA GLY A 431 5.40 20.89 7.02
C GLY A 431 5.36 19.66 6.11
N GLN A 432 4.85 19.79 4.88
CA GLN A 432 4.61 18.70 3.92
C GLN A 432 5.86 17.96 3.39
N LEU A 433 7.05 18.20 3.96
CA LEU A 433 8.26 17.39 3.71
C LEU A 433 8.74 16.63 4.96
N GLY A 434 8.06 16.72 6.10
CA GLY A 434 8.37 15.94 7.32
C GLY A 434 9.68 16.28 8.04
N GLN A 435 10.41 17.32 7.61
CA GLN A 435 11.77 17.62 8.06
C GLN A 435 11.90 18.16 9.51
N GLY A 436 10.81 18.28 10.27
CA GLY A 436 10.78 18.77 11.65
C GLY A 436 11.17 20.25 11.85
N ARG A 437 11.48 20.97 10.78
CA ARG A 437 11.95 22.36 10.79
C ARG A 437 11.01 23.29 10.02
N ARG A 438 10.93 24.55 10.44
CA ARG A 438 10.22 25.60 9.68
C ARG A 438 11.10 26.07 8.52
N GLN A 439 10.67 25.76 7.31
CA GLN A 439 11.31 26.17 6.05
C GLN A 439 10.19 26.48 5.05
N ARG A 440 10.40 27.42 4.12
CA ARG A 440 9.38 27.77 3.11
C ARG A 440 9.39 26.83 1.91
N SER A 441 10.58 26.48 1.44
CA SER A 441 10.82 25.65 0.26
C SER A 441 12.17 24.94 0.36
N ALA A 442 12.25 23.70 -0.11
CA ALA A 442 13.48 22.95 -0.34
C ALA A 442 13.62 22.69 -1.85
N PRO A 443 14.49 23.41 -2.58
CA PRO A 443 14.63 23.26 -4.04
C PRO A 443 15.51 22.07 -4.46
N GLU A 444 15.90 21.22 -3.52
CA GLU A 444 16.75 20.04 -3.70
C GLU A 444 16.09 18.87 -2.98
N PRO A 445 16.19 17.63 -3.50
CA PRO A 445 15.72 16.42 -2.81
C PRO A 445 16.34 16.26 -1.42
N GLN A 446 15.50 16.23 -0.40
CA GLN A 446 15.91 16.00 0.99
C GLN A 446 15.44 14.62 1.42
N LEU A 447 16.37 13.79 1.94
CA LEU A 447 16.04 12.52 2.56
C LEU A 447 15.11 12.77 3.76
N LEU A 448 13.99 12.06 3.81
CA LEU A 448 13.09 11.99 4.95
C LEU A 448 13.16 10.58 5.54
N ASP A 449 13.60 10.50 6.80
CA ASP A 449 13.51 9.28 7.58
C ASP A 449 12.15 9.20 8.28
N VAL A 450 11.43 8.09 8.06
CA VAL A 450 10.14 7.76 8.69
C VAL A 450 10.25 6.52 9.59
N GLY A 451 11.47 6.11 9.96
CA GLY A 451 11.75 4.97 10.85
C GLY A 451 11.86 3.61 10.16
N GLY A 452 11.96 3.56 8.83
CA GLY A 452 12.19 2.33 8.08
C GLY A 452 11.77 2.36 6.60
N PRO A 453 11.95 1.24 5.88
CA PRO A 453 11.67 1.10 4.45
C PRO A 453 10.31 1.61 3.99
N VAL A 454 10.33 2.57 3.06
CA VAL A 454 9.14 3.19 2.48
C VAL A 454 8.62 2.36 1.31
N ARG A 455 7.34 1.97 1.40
CA ARG A 455 6.66 1.13 0.40
C ARG A 455 5.75 1.92 -0.53
N ALA A 456 5.17 3.02 -0.06
CA ALA A 456 4.33 3.91 -0.86
C ALA A 456 4.34 5.33 -0.29
N VAL A 457 4.10 6.31 -1.16
CA VAL A 457 3.91 7.72 -0.81
C VAL A 457 2.74 8.27 -1.60
N ALA A 458 1.89 9.07 -0.97
CA ALA A 458 0.78 9.78 -1.61
C ALA A 458 0.78 11.24 -1.17
N LEU A 459 0.87 12.15 -2.14
CA LEU A 459 1.03 13.59 -1.90
C LEU A 459 -0.27 14.33 -2.21
N GLY A 460 -0.74 15.12 -1.25
CA GLY A 460 -1.93 15.95 -1.39
C GLY A 460 -1.60 17.40 -1.75
N ARG A 461 -2.53 18.32 -1.47
CA ARG A 461 -2.30 19.74 -1.76
C ARG A 461 -1.29 20.39 -0.84
N TRP A 462 -1.38 20.09 0.46
CA TRP A 462 -0.57 20.68 1.53
C TRP A 462 -0.11 19.68 2.60
N HIS A 463 -0.28 18.38 2.33
CA HIS A 463 0.00 17.29 3.26
C HIS A 463 0.51 16.08 2.47
N SER A 464 1.12 15.14 3.18
CA SER A 464 1.74 13.96 2.59
C SER A 464 1.46 12.75 3.47
N LEU A 465 1.27 11.59 2.83
CA LEU A 465 1.07 10.30 3.48
C LEU A 465 2.17 9.34 3.02
N VAL A 466 2.72 8.56 3.95
CA VAL A 466 3.82 7.61 3.69
C VAL A 466 3.52 6.28 4.36
N LEU A 467 3.57 5.18 3.59
CA LEU A 467 3.49 3.82 4.12
C LEU A 467 4.91 3.28 4.34
N SER A 468 5.28 3.04 5.59
CA SER A 468 6.54 2.39 5.97
C SER A 468 6.27 1.30 7.00
N LEU A 469 6.84 0.11 6.81
CA LEU A 469 6.71 -1.04 7.73
C LEU A 469 5.25 -1.37 8.14
N GLY A 470 4.30 -1.24 7.20
CA GLY A 470 2.87 -1.49 7.44
C GLY A 470 2.15 -0.39 8.24
N THR A 471 2.84 0.69 8.60
CA THR A 471 2.33 1.86 9.31
C THR A 471 2.18 3.04 8.35
N VAL A 472 1.07 3.78 8.46
CA VAL A 472 0.88 5.02 7.69
C VAL A 472 1.29 6.21 8.55
N TRP A 473 2.16 7.04 8.01
CA TRP A 473 2.60 8.31 8.57
C TRP A 473 2.00 9.47 7.78
N ALA A 474 1.68 10.56 8.45
CA ALA A 474 1.16 11.79 7.85
C ALA A 474 1.93 13.01 8.36
N PHE A 475 2.09 14.02 7.51
CA PHE A 475 2.70 15.30 7.87
C PHE A 475 2.26 16.42 6.92
N GLY A 476 2.53 17.66 7.31
CA GLY A 476 2.07 18.87 6.63
C GLY A 476 0.87 19.50 7.32
N TRP A 477 -0.07 19.98 6.51
CA TRP A 477 -1.21 20.79 6.95
C TRP A 477 -2.26 19.98 7.73
N GLY A 478 -2.61 20.44 8.94
CA GLY A 478 -3.47 19.66 9.86
C GLY A 478 -4.98 19.85 9.71
N ARG A 479 -5.42 20.90 9.02
CA ARG A 479 -6.84 21.27 8.96
C ARG A 479 -7.68 20.24 8.21
N PHE A 480 -8.98 20.26 8.51
CA PHE A 480 -9.95 19.27 8.05
C PHE A 480 -9.65 17.81 8.48
N GLY A 481 -8.63 17.58 9.32
CA GLY A 481 -8.32 16.25 9.84
C GLY A 481 -7.57 15.32 8.88
N VAL A 482 -6.96 15.85 7.81
CA VAL A 482 -6.22 15.06 6.79
C VAL A 482 -5.04 14.25 7.37
N LEU A 483 -4.51 14.65 8.53
CA LEU A 483 -3.45 13.94 9.26
C LEU A 483 -3.97 12.89 10.26
N ALA A 484 -5.29 12.70 10.34
CA ALA A 484 -5.97 11.69 11.16
C ALA A 484 -5.66 11.70 12.68
N GLN A 485 -5.21 12.85 13.24
CA GLN A 485 -4.87 13.00 14.66
C GLN A 485 -6.07 13.24 15.59
N GLY A 486 -7.30 12.95 15.14
CA GLY A 486 -8.54 13.15 15.87
C GLY A 486 -9.08 14.59 15.82
N PRO A 487 -10.37 14.80 16.15
CA PRO A 487 -11.07 16.07 15.92
C PRO A 487 -10.58 17.23 16.80
N LYS A 488 -9.78 16.95 17.84
CA LYS A 488 -9.18 17.96 18.74
C LYS A 488 -7.79 18.44 18.28
N ASN A 489 -7.16 17.77 17.30
CA ASN A 489 -5.87 18.16 16.76
C ASN A 489 -5.98 18.42 15.26
N MET A 490 -5.93 19.69 14.88
CA MET A 490 -5.90 20.16 13.49
C MET A 490 -4.66 21.02 13.21
N GLU A 491 -3.62 20.89 14.04
CA GLU A 491 -2.36 21.63 13.89
C GLU A 491 -1.50 21.03 12.78
N ASN A 492 -0.67 21.86 12.15
CA ASN A 492 0.29 21.42 11.15
C ASN A 492 1.40 20.60 11.83
N HIS A 493 1.68 19.41 11.31
CA HIS A 493 2.79 18.57 11.79
C HIS A 493 3.98 18.71 10.86
N LEU A 494 5.07 19.30 11.38
CA LEU A 494 6.32 19.47 10.63
C LEU A 494 7.16 18.19 10.53
N SER A 495 6.87 17.20 11.39
CA SER A 495 7.46 15.87 11.41
C SER A 495 6.38 14.80 11.15
N PRO A 496 6.73 13.59 10.68
CA PRO A 496 5.80 12.49 10.53
C PRO A 496 5.09 12.13 11.83
N VAL A 497 3.76 12.03 11.79
CA VAL A 497 2.92 11.48 12.86
C VAL A 497 2.18 10.24 12.38
N ASN A 498 2.03 9.25 13.27
CA ASN A 498 1.39 7.99 12.96
C ASN A 498 -0.13 8.17 12.81
N ILE A 499 -0.74 7.58 11.77
CA ILE A 499 -2.19 7.40 11.67
C ILE A 499 -2.58 6.12 12.41
N GLU A 500 -2.99 6.29 13.67
CA GLU A 500 -3.55 5.18 14.44
C GLU A 500 -4.88 4.66 13.83
N ARG A 501 -5.26 3.44 14.20
CA ARG A 501 -6.59 2.82 13.96
C ARG A 501 -6.92 2.42 12.52
N LEU A 502 -5.99 2.53 11.57
CA LEU A 502 -6.13 1.84 10.28
C LEU A 502 -5.91 0.32 10.46
N PRO A 503 -6.80 -0.55 9.94
CA PRO A 503 -6.60 -2.01 10.03
C PRO A 503 -5.44 -2.49 9.15
N ALA A 504 -4.56 -3.31 9.71
CA ALA A 504 -3.53 -4.00 8.94
C ALA A 504 -4.10 -5.23 8.19
N PRO A 505 -3.53 -5.63 7.04
CA PRO A 505 -2.48 -4.93 6.28
C PRO A 505 -3.03 -3.73 5.50
N ILE A 506 -2.14 -2.77 5.20
CA ILE A 506 -2.42 -1.65 4.28
C ILE A 506 -1.99 -2.09 2.87
N HIS A 507 -2.89 -1.96 1.89
CA HIS A 507 -2.66 -2.36 0.49
C HIS A 507 -2.44 -1.17 -0.44
N ILE A 508 -3.23 -0.10 -0.26
CA ILE A 508 -3.22 1.10 -1.10
C ILE A 508 -3.29 2.32 -0.20
N LEU A 509 -2.60 3.38 -0.59
CA LEU A 509 -2.60 4.69 0.05
C LEU A 509 -2.82 5.76 -1.03
N ALA A 510 -3.75 6.67 -0.81
CA ALA A 510 -4.10 7.71 -1.77
C ALA A 510 -4.35 9.05 -1.07
N SER A 511 -4.05 10.15 -1.76
CA SER A 511 -4.30 11.51 -1.28
C SER A 511 -4.92 12.34 -2.40
N GLY A 512 -5.96 13.10 -2.07
CA GLY A 512 -6.55 14.12 -2.92
C GLY A 512 -6.11 15.50 -2.45
N ALA A 513 -6.79 16.57 -2.89
CA ALA A 513 -6.37 17.92 -2.50
C ALA A 513 -6.44 18.12 -0.97
N VAL A 514 -7.55 17.72 -0.33
CA VAL A 514 -7.82 17.93 1.10
C VAL A 514 -8.57 16.76 1.74
N HIS A 515 -8.38 15.56 1.19
CA HIS A 515 -8.91 14.31 1.72
C HIS A 515 -7.96 13.16 1.39
N CYS A 516 -8.10 12.07 2.13
CA CYS A 516 -7.15 10.98 2.20
C CYS A 516 -7.90 9.64 2.18
N GLY A 517 -7.24 8.60 1.67
CA GLY A 517 -7.81 7.27 1.59
C GLY A 517 -6.78 6.17 1.75
N ALA A 518 -7.21 5.04 2.29
CA ALA A 518 -6.42 3.83 2.38
C ALA A 518 -7.30 2.59 2.15
N VAL A 519 -6.71 1.54 1.58
CA VAL A 519 -7.36 0.23 1.44
C VAL A 519 -6.72 -0.74 2.42
N CYS A 520 -7.53 -1.29 3.31
CA CYS A 520 -7.08 -1.89 4.57
C CYS A 520 -7.70 -3.26 4.83
N GLY A 521 -7.01 -4.07 5.63
CA GLY A 521 -7.50 -5.34 6.16
C GLY A 521 -7.60 -6.47 5.12
N PRO A 522 -8.05 -7.67 5.54
CA PRO A 522 -8.15 -8.83 4.66
C PRO A 522 -9.22 -8.67 3.57
N THR A 523 -10.29 -7.90 3.81
CA THR A 523 -11.39 -7.66 2.86
C THR A 523 -11.16 -6.46 1.94
N ARG A 524 -9.93 -5.91 1.91
CA ARG A 524 -9.55 -4.71 1.14
C ARG A 524 -10.61 -3.60 1.21
N GLN A 525 -11.00 -3.26 2.44
CA GLN A 525 -12.03 -2.25 2.73
C GLN A 525 -11.45 -0.85 2.52
N CYS A 526 -12.18 0.03 1.83
CA CYS A 526 -11.79 1.43 1.72
C CYS A 526 -12.08 2.19 3.02
N TYR A 527 -11.11 3.00 3.47
CA TYR A 527 -11.20 3.95 4.57
C TYR A 527 -10.89 5.35 4.06
N MET A 528 -11.68 6.35 4.47
CA MET A 528 -11.58 7.74 4.03
C MET A 528 -11.56 8.71 5.22
N TRP A 529 -10.82 9.81 5.08
CA TRP A 529 -10.76 10.91 6.06
C TRP A 529 -10.36 12.26 5.41
N GLY A 530 -10.43 13.35 6.16
CA GLY A 530 -10.22 14.71 5.69
C GLY A 530 -11.51 15.52 5.55
N ARG A 531 -11.56 16.43 4.56
CA ARG A 531 -12.68 17.36 4.38
C ARG A 531 -13.97 16.67 3.94
N GLY A 532 -15.09 16.93 4.63
CA GLY A 532 -16.37 16.25 4.39
C GLY A 532 -17.22 16.80 3.24
N ASN A 533 -17.08 18.09 2.92
CA ASN A 533 -17.97 18.76 1.98
C ASN A 533 -17.88 18.20 0.54
N LEU A 534 -18.96 18.42 -0.22
CA LEU A 534 -19.15 17.94 -1.60
C LEU A 534 -19.17 16.41 -1.76
N GLY A 535 -19.43 15.65 -0.69
CA GLY A 535 -19.58 14.18 -0.76
C GLY A 535 -18.28 13.37 -0.89
N ARG A 536 -17.12 14.01 -1.05
CA ARG A 536 -15.82 13.38 -1.43
C ARG A 536 -15.36 12.19 -0.58
N LEU A 537 -15.87 12.03 0.64
CA LEU A 537 -15.49 10.95 1.55
C LEU A 537 -16.34 9.68 1.38
N GLY A 538 -17.57 9.79 0.83
CA GLY A 538 -18.42 8.62 0.53
C GLY A 538 -18.98 7.86 1.74
N VAL A 539 -18.69 8.30 2.97
CA VAL A 539 -18.95 7.53 4.20
C VAL A 539 -20.36 7.68 4.79
N GLU A 540 -21.02 8.81 4.55
CA GLU A 540 -22.25 9.21 5.25
C GLU A 540 -23.03 10.16 4.35
N LEU A 541 -24.31 9.84 4.10
CA LEU A 541 -25.14 10.55 3.13
C LEU A 541 -25.43 11.98 3.61
N GLY A 542 -25.12 12.99 2.78
CA GLY A 542 -25.40 14.41 3.08
C GLY A 542 -24.57 15.04 4.21
N SER A 543 -23.57 14.33 4.76
CA SER A 543 -22.77 14.81 5.89
C SER A 543 -21.57 15.63 5.42
N GLU A 544 -21.63 16.95 5.57
CA GLU A 544 -20.51 17.86 5.27
C GLU A 544 -19.34 17.77 6.28
N ALA A 545 -19.50 17.00 7.35
CA ALA A 545 -18.60 17.00 8.50
C ALA A 545 -17.20 16.47 8.16
N ASN A 546 -16.17 17.20 8.60
CA ASN A 546 -14.78 16.75 8.47
C ASN A 546 -14.52 15.50 9.31
N ILE A 547 -13.76 14.57 8.75
CA ILE A 547 -13.46 13.28 9.36
C ILE A 547 -11.99 13.27 9.75
N ALA A 548 -11.72 13.43 11.04
CA ALA A 548 -10.35 13.48 11.58
C ALA A 548 -9.86 12.12 12.12
N VAL A 549 -10.59 11.03 11.87
CA VAL A 549 -10.21 9.64 12.19
C VAL A 549 -10.74 8.76 11.04
N PRO A 550 -9.93 7.87 10.43
CA PRO A 550 -10.34 7.07 9.28
C PRO A 550 -11.65 6.31 9.51
N LYS A 551 -12.64 6.54 8.65
CA LYS A 551 -13.93 5.84 8.66
C LYS A 551 -14.04 4.93 7.43
N PRO A 552 -14.59 3.71 7.55
CA PRO A 552 -14.81 2.84 6.40
C PRO A 552 -15.92 3.42 5.50
N VAL A 553 -15.74 3.31 4.20
CA VAL A 553 -16.79 3.64 3.21
C VAL A 553 -17.80 2.49 3.16
N PRO A 554 -19.10 2.71 3.46
CA PRO A 554 -20.11 1.66 3.42
C PRO A 554 -20.14 0.93 2.07
N GLY A 555 -20.23 -0.41 2.10
CA GLY A 555 -20.29 -1.26 0.92
C GLY A 555 -18.98 -1.46 0.14
N LEU A 556 -18.00 -0.54 0.24
CA LEU A 556 -16.83 -0.52 -0.65
C LEU A 556 -15.68 -1.43 -0.17
N ARG A 557 -15.74 -2.70 -0.60
CA ARG A 557 -14.78 -3.79 -0.29
C ARG A 557 -14.14 -4.38 -1.54
N ASP A 558 -13.17 -5.27 -1.36
CA ASP A 558 -12.44 -5.93 -2.46
C ASP A 558 -11.84 -4.92 -3.45
N VAL A 559 -11.36 -3.79 -2.90
CA VAL A 559 -10.88 -2.63 -3.64
C VAL A 559 -9.50 -2.92 -4.23
N THR A 560 -9.40 -3.03 -5.55
CA THR A 560 -8.16 -3.29 -6.28
C THR A 560 -7.37 -2.01 -6.57
N ALA A 561 -8.07 -0.89 -6.82
CA ALA A 561 -7.48 0.43 -7.05
C ALA A 561 -8.26 1.54 -6.32
N LEU A 562 -7.57 2.61 -5.91
CA LEU A 562 -8.15 3.79 -5.24
C LEU A 562 -7.38 5.04 -5.69
N ALA A 563 -8.06 6.04 -6.25
CA ALA A 563 -7.45 7.34 -6.58
C ALA A 563 -8.38 8.50 -6.20
N LEU A 564 -7.76 9.60 -5.75
CA LEU A 564 -8.44 10.75 -5.19
C LEU A 564 -8.15 12.00 -6.01
N GLY A 565 -9.21 12.68 -6.42
CA GLY A 565 -9.15 13.92 -7.18
C GLY A 565 -9.00 15.15 -6.27
N GLY A 566 -9.42 16.30 -6.80
CA GLY A 566 -9.44 17.54 -6.02
C GLY A 566 -10.57 17.51 -4.98
N ASP A 567 -11.76 17.16 -5.44
CA ASP A 567 -13.01 17.21 -4.67
C ASP A 567 -13.90 15.97 -4.88
N PHE A 568 -13.34 14.90 -5.46
CA PHE A 568 -14.00 13.62 -5.73
C PHE A 568 -13.00 12.47 -5.54
N SER A 569 -13.51 11.24 -5.64
CA SER A 569 -12.81 9.99 -5.38
C SER A 569 -13.31 8.91 -6.33
N ALA A 570 -12.44 7.96 -6.68
CA ALA A 570 -12.83 6.74 -7.36
C ALA A 570 -12.12 5.50 -6.82
N ALA A 571 -12.78 4.36 -6.95
CA ALA A 571 -12.23 3.06 -6.62
C ALA A 571 -12.68 2.01 -7.64
N LYS A 572 -11.80 1.04 -7.93
CA LYS A 572 -12.19 -0.22 -8.57
C LYS A 572 -12.42 -1.25 -7.48
N ALA A 573 -13.63 -1.77 -7.37
CA ALA A 573 -14.08 -2.64 -6.26
C ALA A 573 -14.90 -3.80 -6.82
N ALA A 574 -14.56 -5.03 -6.44
CA ALA A 574 -15.15 -6.26 -7.00
C ALA A 574 -15.07 -6.39 -8.54
N GLY A 575 -14.28 -5.56 -9.23
CA GLY A 575 -14.19 -5.51 -10.70
C GLY A 575 -14.93 -4.32 -11.33
N GLU A 576 -15.82 -3.68 -10.58
CA GLU A 576 -16.64 -2.54 -11.03
C GLU A 576 -16.00 -1.21 -10.61
N TRP A 577 -16.33 -0.14 -11.34
CA TRP A 577 -15.88 1.22 -11.03
C TRP A 577 -16.91 1.96 -10.17
N TRP A 578 -16.41 2.67 -9.16
CA TRP A 578 -17.21 3.43 -8.20
C TRP A 578 -16.65 4.84 -8.06
N MET A 579 -17.54 5.83 -8.15
CA MET A 579 -17.24 7.26 -8.23
C MET A 579 -18.03 8.01 -7.16
N TRP A 580 -17.47 9.01 -6.48
CA TRP A 580 -18.22 9.88 -5.57
C TRP A 580 -17.53 11.23 -5.33
N GLY A 581 -18.32 12.24 -4.91
CA GLY A 581 -17.86 13.58 -4.60
C GLY A 581 -18.42 14.66 -5.52
N LYS A 582 -17.62 15.70 -5.80
CA LYS A 582 -18.03 16.81 -6.68
C LYS A 582 -18.29 16.32 -8.12
N ASN A 583 -19.41 16.75 -8.71
CA ASN A 583 -19.83 16.39 -10.07
C ASN A 583 -20.31 17.57 -10.95
N GLU A 584 -20.16 18.81 -10.49
CA GLU A 584 -20.62 20.00 -11.25
C GLU A 584 -19.94 20.16 -12.63
N GLU A 585 -18.81 19.49 -12.87
CA GLU A 585 -18.13 19.46 -14.18
C GLU A 585 -18.32 18.11 -14.91
N GLY A 586 -19.13 17.19 -14.38
CA GLY A 586 -19.27 15.82 -14.89
C GLY A 586 -18.17 14.84 -14.45
N GLN A 587 -17.40 15.14 -13.40
CA GLN A 587 -16.24 14.33 -12.99
C GLN A 587 -16.56 12.86 -12.62
N LEU A 588 -17.83 12.51 -12.40
CA LEU A 588 -18.25 11.18 -11.97
C LEU A 588 -18.74 10.26 -13.10
N GLY A 589 -18.76 10.72 -14.37
CA GLY A 589 -19.10 9.85 -15.50
C GLY A 589 -20.56 9.38 -15.55
N GLN A 590 -21.49 10.22 -15.10
CA GLN A 590 -22.93 9.94 -15.03
C GLN A 590 -23.75 10.58 -16.18
N GLY A 591 -23.08 11.01 -17.25
CA GLY A 591 -23.67 11.71 -18.39
C GLY A 591 -23.92 13.20 -18.15
N ASN A 592 -24.27 13.94 -19.20
CA ASN A 592 -24.48 15.39 -19.12
C ASN A 592 -25.69 15.84 -18.27
N ALA A 593 -26.72 15.01 -18.14
CA ALA A 593 -27.92 15.34 -17.35
C ALA A 593 -27.72 15.25 -15.83
N GLN A 594 -26.63 14.62 -15.36
CA GLN A 594 -26.34 14.44 -13.93
C GLN A 594 -25.10 15.26 -13.54
N ARG A 595 -25.34 16.36 -12.81
CA ARG A 595 -24.30 17.29 -12.31
C ARG A 595 -24.29 17.46 -10.78
N ASN A 596 -25.18 16.76 -10.09
CA ASN A 596 -25.30 16.82 -8.63
C ASN A 596 -24.12 16.12 -7.94
N ASN A 597 -23.61 16.71 -6.86
CA ASN A 597 -22.57 16.14 -6.02
C ASN A 597 -23.08 14.86 -5.33
N VAL A 598 -22.27 13.79 -5.33
CA VAL A 598 -22.69 12.47 -4.87
C VAL A 598 -21.99 12.10 -3.56
N TRP A 599 -22.78 11.73 -2.55
CA TRP A 599 -22.33 11.55 -1.16
C TRP A 599 -21.98 10.11 -0.78
N GLN A 600 -22.18 9.16 -1.70
CA GLN A 600 -21.87 7.74 -1.55
C GLN A 600 -21.30 7.21 -2.87
N PRO A 601 -20.51 6.12 -2.87
CA PRO A 601 -20.03 5.50 -4.11
C PRO A 601 -21.19 5.12 -5.03
N VAL A 602 -21.18 5.63 -6.26
CA VAL A 602 -22.11 5.26 -7.34
C VAL A 602 -21.35 4.70 -8.53
N ARG A 603 -22.03 3.86 -9.31
CA ARG A 603 -21.50 3.41 -10.59
C ARG A 603 -21.61 4.54 -11.63
N PRO A 604 -20.57 4.76 -12.45
CA PRO A 604 -20.68 5.58 -13.65
C PRO A 604 -21.57 4.87 -14.69
N THR A 605 -22.21 5.61 -15.59
CA THR A 605 -23.32 5.09 -16.43
C THR A 605 -22.89 4.25 -17.64
N PHE A 606 -21.65 3.73 -17.66
CA PHE A 606 -21.04 3.11 -18.85
C PHE A 606 -20.99 1.57 -18.86
N GLU A 607 -21.60 0.86 -17.90
CA GLU A 607 -21.53 -0.61 -17.83
C GLU A 607 -22.02 -1.33 -19.11
N SER A 608 -22.90 -0.71 -19.90
CA SER A 608 -23.34 -1.24 -21.20
C SER A 608 -22.34 -1.04 -22.35
N TYR A 609 -21.40 -0.10 -22.27
CA TYR A 609 -20.42 0.18 -23.32
C TYR A 609 -19.27 -0.84 -23.34
N PHE A 610 -18.79 -1.26 -22.17
CA PHE A 610 -17.68 -2.21 -22.09
C PHE A 610 -18.04 -3.60 -22.63
N VAL A 611 -19.26 -4.08 -22.35
CA VAL A 611 -19.73 -5.40 -22.83
C VAL A 611 -19.70 -5.51 -24.36
N GLN A 612 -19.90 -4.41 -25.09
CA GLN A 612 -19.91 -4.41 -26.55
C GLN A 612 -18.49 -4.46 -27.13
N VAL A 613 -17.52 -3.75 -26.54
CA VAL A 613 -16.09 -3.77 -26.96
C VAL A 613 -15.43 -5.11 -26.61
N PHE A 614 -15.83 -5.75 -25.50
CA PHE A 614 -15.29 -7.04 -25.05
C PHE A 614 -15.55 -8.22 -26.01
N LEU A 615 -16.52 -8.11 -26.92
CA LEU A 615 -16.83 -9.16 -27.90
C LEU A 615 -15.93 -9.13 -29.15
N GLU A 616 -15.22 -8.03 -29.41
CA GLU A 616 -14.46 -7.83 -30.65
C GLU A 616 -12.95 -8.08 -30.49
N ASN A 617 -12.34 -7.76 -29.33
CA ASN A 617 -10.89 -7.79 -29.14
C ASN A 617 -10.40 -8.97 -28.25
N ALA A 618 -10.41 -10.18 -28.81
CA ALA A 618 -9.97 -11.40 -28.13
C ALA A 618 -8.47 -11.76 -28.35
N ALA A 619 -7.53 -10.83 -28.10
CA ALA A 619 -6.08 -11.13 -28.08
C ALA A 619 -5.21 -10.06 -27.36
N GLY A 620 -4.68 -10.35 -26.17
CA GLY A 620 -3.59 -9.57 -25.56
C GLY A 620 -3.64 -9.42 -24.02
N ASN A 621 -2.48 -9.48 -23.35
CA ASN A 621 -2.32 -9.24 -21.90
C ASN A 621 -1.92 -7.78 -21.65
N VAL A 622 -2.48 -7.11 -20.63
CA VAL A 622 -2.15 -5.71 -20.24
C VAL A 622 -2.24 -5.52 -18.71
N SER A 623 -1.63 -4.48 -18.14
CA SER A 623 -1.54 -4.16 -16.70
C SER A 623 -2.35 -2.92 -16.26
N GLU A 624 -2.77 -2.85 -14.99
CA GLU A 624 -3.47 -1.68 -14.40
C GLU A 624 -2.52 -0.59 -13.88
N ALA A 625 -2.78 0.68 -14.23
CA ALA A 625 -2.17 1.86 -13.59
C ALA A 625 -3.22 2.88 -13.15
N VAL A 626 -3.11 3.37 -11.92
CA VAL A 626 -4.03 4.35 -11.31
C VAL A 626 -3.22 5.29 -10.41
N THR A 627 -3.01 6.55 -10.82
CA THR A 627 -2.32 7.57 -10.01
C THR A 627 -3.13 8.86 -9.87
N SER A 628 -2.90 9.58 -8.76
CA SER A 628 -3.74 10.70 -8.31
C SER A 628 -3.11 12.07 -8.54
N CYS A 629 -3.84 12.96 -9.22
CA CYS A 629 -4.10 14.32 -8.73
C CYS A 629 -5.17 15.03 -9.58
N ALA A 630 -6.26 15.49 -8.95
CA ALA A 630 -7.17 16.51 -9.48
C ALA A 630 -7.84 16.37 -10.88
N LYS A 631 -9.19 16.44 -10.87
CA LYS A 631 -10.09 16.71 -12.01
C LYS A 631 -10.20 15.71 -13.16
N PHE A 632 -9.37 14.68 -13.23
CA PHE A 632 -9.42 13.69 -14.30
C PHE A 632 -9.15 12.25 -13.81
N PHE A 633 -9.54 11.28 -14.62
CA PHE A 633 -9.11 9.88 -14.54
C PHE A 633 -8.83 9.39 -15.96
N CYS A 634 -7.71 8.68 -16.13
CA CYS A 634 -7.59 7.70 -17.20
C CYS A 634 -8.11 6.37 -16.65
N LEU A 635 -9.12 5.78 -17.29
CA LEU A 635 -9.64 4.46 -16.89
C LEU A 635 -9.24 3.41 -17.92
N GLN A 636 -8.61 2.35 -17.45
CA GLN A 636 -8.43 1.09 -18.17
C GLN A 636 -9.29 0.03 -17.48
N ALA A 637 -9.96 -0.83 -18.24
CA ALA A 637 -10.85 -1.85 -17.69
C ALA A 637 -10.17 -3.22 -17.57
N GLU A 638 -10.63 -3.99 -16.58
CA GLU A 638 -10.53 -5.45 -16.60
C GLU A 638 -11.86 -6.02 -16.10
N GLY A 639 -12.33 -7.10 -16.74
CA GLY A 639 -13.30 -8.04 -16.19
C GLY A 639 -12.60 -9.39 -15.94
N LYS A 640 -12.92 -10.07 -14.85
CA LYS A 640 -12.26 -11.32 -14.41
C LYS A 640 -13.01 -12.57 -14.88
N GLU A 641 -12.47 -13.75 -14.55
CA GLU A 641 -13.08 -14.62 -13.52
C GLU A 641 -12.05 -15.66 -13.01
N PRO A 642 -12.20 -16.21 -11.79
CA PRO A 642 -11.26 -17.14 -11.18
C PRO A 642 -11.71 -18.60 -11.37
N LEU A 643 -10.77 -19.54 -11.50
CA LEU A 643 -11.00 -20.95 -11.10
C LEU A 643 -9.67 -21.68 -10.94
N ARG A 644 -9.50 -22.37 -9.80
CA ARG A 644 -8.37 -23.28 -9.59
C ARG A 644 -8.49 -24.45 -10.56
N LYS A 645 -7.37 -24.88 -11.15
CA LYS A 645 -7.29 -26.11 -11.98
C LYS A 645 -7.70 -27.40 -11.24
N GLU A 646 -7.87 -27.34 -9.93
CA GLU A 646 -8.26 -28.47 -9.07
C GLU A 646 -9.78 -28.74 -9.09
N LEU A 647 -10.64 -27.73 -9.28
CA LEU A 647 -12.11 -27.93 -9.23
C LEU A 647 -12.71 -28.52 -10.53
N LEU A 648 -11.98 -28.44 -11.64
CA LEU A 648 -12.44 -28.94 -12.95
C LEU A 648 -12.25 -30.45 -13.11
N LEU A 649 -11.48 -31.12 -12.25
CA LEU A 649 -11.43 -32.59 -12.21
C LEU A 649 -12.65 -33.16 -11.48
N GLU A 650 -12.96 -32.64 -10.28
CA GLU A 650 -14.11 -33.11 -9.49
C GLU A 650 -15.47 -32.87 -10.19
N LEU A 651 -15.62 -31.74 -10.90
CA LEU A 651 -16.82 -31.49 -11.71
C LEU A 651 -16.94 -32.42 -12.93
N ARG A 652 -15.82 -32.87 -13.51
CA ARG A 652 -15.83 -33.80 -14.66
C ARG A 652 -16.20 -35.22 -14.23
N GLU A 653 -15.72 -35.66 -13.07
CA GLU A 653 -16.07 -36.97 -12.49
C GLU A 653 -17.50 -36.98 -11.92
N GLY A 654 -17.92 -35.86 -11.30
CA GLY A 654 -19.30 -35.68 -10.82
C GLY A 654 -20.36 -35.68 -11.93
N LEU A 655 -20.13 -34.98 -13.05
CA LEU A 655 -21.06 -35.01 -14.19
C LEU A 655 -21.09 -36.37 -14.91
N ALA A 656 -19.98 -37.09 -14.97
CA ALA A 656 -19.95 -38.44 -15.54
C ALA A 656 -20.82 -39.41 -14.71
N PHE A 657 -20.75 -39.33 -13.37
CA PHE A 657 -21.60 -40.12 -12.49
C PHE A 657 -23.09 -39.78 -12.62
N LEU A 658 -23.44 -38.50 -12.76
CA LEU A 658 -24.84 -38.07 -12.95
C LEU A 658 -25.41 -38.57 -14.28
N LEU A 659 -24.66 -38.43 -15.38
CA LEU A 659 -25.09 -38.86 -16.72
C LEU A 659 -25.19 -40.40 -16.85
N GLN A 660 -24.36 -41.15 -16.14
CA GLN A 660 -24.46 -42.63 -16.13
C GLN A 660 -25.59 -43.15 -15.24
N THR A 661 -26.09 -42.34 -14.30
CA THR A 661 -27.23 -42.66 -13.43
C THR A 661 -28.58 -42.19 -14.01
N MET A 662 -28.58 -41.32 -15.03
CA MET A 662 -29.78 -40.90 -15.77
C MET A 662 -30.03 -41.69 -17.07
N CYS A 663 -29.12 -42.59 -17.46
CA CYS A 663 -29.23 -43.47 -18.62
C CYS A 663 -29.32 -44.97 -18.23
N LYS A 664 -29.80 -45.23 -17.00
CA LYS A 664 -30.24 -46.52 -16.47
C LYS A 664 -31.54 -46.30 -15.69
#